data_AF-A0A7W4IPN9-F1
#
_entry.id   AF-A0A7W4IPN9-F1
#
_cell.length_a   1.000
_cell.length_b   1.000
_cell.length_c   1.000
_cell.angle_alpha   90.00
_cell.angle_beta   90.00
_cell.angle_gamma   90.00
#
_symmetry.space_group_name_H-M   'P 1'
#
loop_
_entity.id
_entity.type
_entity.pdbx_description
1 polymer ?
#
loop_
_entity_poly.entity_id
_entity_poly.type
_entity_poly.pdbx_seq_one_letter_code
_entity_poly.pdbx_strand_id
1 'polypeptide(L)'
;MSSDLEPHLAMCAADLSIDLEQLAIRESEQIEWKENVADVDDVVQTLSAFANDLANLGGGYVICGAQEVKDEHDFPKLVRVGLTSSRLKEVEGQVLQRCRDRVSPPISPLVHEMPSDDPSTRLLIFIQPSTGYAHSVRSGNDGAKHWVRMGRETREARNGTLRELLVRKGAQEPWDRRVCSAATVNDLDLLAIRDALQRMRVFSADRGVEAYLSDDVQLSAMVPPLCGREPMTNILRPRNFAILLFGREPQRFIPGMISLFSIYPGRDRSDVQAERHELAGTIIEQSRRLNELLDVQSFITFDKNDKVNPNSVKYPRRALYEAMGNALAHRDYGESDPTRVTVFEDRIEVLSPGGLPLGVGLEKFRHGEAAPRWRNQTLAWFFNRLQIAQAEGQGIPTILRTMREEGCPPPVFDVDEARVICVLPAHPRYAMMREIRSVEQDLAIGDWEEAQRSVTKILERDPGNARALQLFAEVLTSLRDPAPLVKWLKTDGNEWEHLSRDVLLQFSEALVSGKDTSDEYRAIAHRLLSRAASGRLEERELRRVIVAMIRSRDHRNAIQLLDGYAKEHNEVHYSASFHQLRGDALIGMANKCLATARRSKTPHATRERAWDQFEQYAREAKDHLLKALTMSPDANLISTIELNMSYLEEQKDKARRFRRPRR
;
A
#
# COMPACT_ATOMS: atom_id res chain seq x y z
N MET A 1 18.13 56.71 -36.70
CA MET A 1 16.93 56.91 -35.88
C MET A 1 17.36 56.87 -34.43
N SER A 2 17.82 58.02 -33.96
CA SER A 2 18.09 58.33 -32.55
C SER A 2 16.88 59.10 -32.02
N SER A 3 16.42 58.79 -30.80
CA SER A 3 15.73 59.69 -29.84
C SER A 3 14.59 59.10 -28.98
N ASP A 4 14.36 57.79 -28.90
CA ASP A 4 13.20 57.26 -28.12
C ASP A 4 13.54 56.21 -27.05
N LEU A 5 14.59 56.41 -26.25
CA LEU A 5 14.93 55.49 -25.13
C LEU A 5 15.06 56.17 -23.75
N GLU A 6 14.76 57.47 -23.63
CA GLU A 6 14.88 58.21 -22.36
C GLU A 6 13.62 58.38 -21.48
N PRO A 7 12.37 58.04 -21.83
CA PRO A 7 11.26 58.27 -20.88
C PRO A 7 11.05 57.15 -19.84
N HIS A 8 11.56 55.92 -20.06
CA HIS A 8 11.22 54.78 -19.20
C HIS A 8 12.08 54.63 -17.94
N LEU A 9 13.25 55.26 -17.88
CA LEU A 9 14.12 55.22 -16.69
C LEU A 9 13.85 56.37 -15.70
N ALA A 10 13.22 57.46 -16.14
CA ALA A 10 12.92 58.62 -15.29
C ALA A 10 11.62 58.48 -14.47
N MET A 11 10.79 57.46 -14.75
CA MET A 11 9.49 57.27 -14.10
C MET A 11 9.49 56.23 -12.95
N CYS A 12 10.64 55.64 -12.61
CA CYS A 12 10.76 54.62 -11.55
C CYS A 12 11.42 55.13 -10.25
N ALA A 13 11.75 56.42 -10.14
CA ALA A 13 12.46 56.97 -8.98
C ALA A 13 11.57 57.80 -8.02
N ALA A 14 10.27 57.96 -8.32
CA ALA A 14 9.32 58.66 -7.46
C ALA A 14 8.19 57.69 -7.09
N ASP A 15 8.00 57.49 -5.78
CA ASP A 15 6.96 56.69 -5.13
C ASP A 15 7.03 55.16 -5.26
N LEU A 16 8.20 54.58 -4.96
CA LEU A 16 8.25 53.25 -4.34
C LEU A 16 7.88 53.39 -2.86
N SER A 17 6.62 53.71 -2.55
CA SER A 17 6.09 53.59 -1.18
C SER A 17 5.97 52.10 -0.87
N ILE A 18 7.03 51.49 -0.35
CA ILE A 18 7.01 50.10 0.12
C ILE A 18 6.05 50.04 1.30
N ASP A 19 4.82 49.62 1.04
CA ASP A 19 3.81 49.43 2.06
C ASP A 19 4.12 48.13 2.82
N LEU A 20 4.80 48.29 3.97
CA LEU A 20 5.07 47.17 4.86
C LEU A 20 3.77 46.48 5.32
N GLU A 21 2.60 47.13 5.33
CA GLU A 21 1.34 46.45 5.70
C GLU A 21 0.92 45.39 4.68
N GLN A 22 1.30 45.51 3.39
CA GLN A 22 1.09 44.47 2.38
C GLN A 22 2.15 43.35 2.40
N LEU A 23 3.33 43.63 2.95
CA LEU A 23 4.47 42.69 3.04
C LEU A 23 4.60 42.03 4.43
N ALA A 24 3.95 42.55 5.48
CA ALA A 24 4.26 42.20 6.87
C ALA A 24 3.17 41.39 7.57
N ILE A 25 3.36 40.07 7.60
CA ILE A 25 2.83 39.25 8.70
C ILE A 25 3.94 38.41 9.34
N ARG A 26 4.95 37.95 8.59
CA ARG A 26 6.06 37.07 9.05
C ARG A 26 7.17 36.92 8.02
N GLU A 27 8.30 36.30 8.36
CA GLU A 27 9.25 35.84 7.32
C GLU A 27 8.56 34.94 6.29
N SER A 28 9.03 35.02 5.05
CA SER A 28 8.48 34.28 3.93
C SER A 28 9.56 33.88 2.93
N GLU A 29 9.13 33.29 1.81
CA GLU A 29 10.00 32.98 0.67
C GLU A 29 10.57 34.23 -0.03
N GLN A 30 10.02 35.42 0.25
CA GLN A 30 10.48 36.68 -0.33
C GLN A 30 10.92 37.70 0.72
N ILE A 31 10.87 37.36 2.01
CA ILE A 31 11.12 38.32 3.10
C ILE A 31 11.98 37.65 4.18
N GLU A 32 13.09 38.31 4.50
CA GLU A 32 14.00 37.96 5.59
C GLU A 32 14.12 39.13 6.58
N TRP A 33 13.98 38.85 7.87
CA TRP A 33 14.17 39.85 8.92
C TRP A 33 15.51 39.62 9.65
N LYS A 34 16.27 40.68 9.86
CA LYS A 34 17.50 40.67 10.67
C LYS A 34 17.44 41.78 11.69
N GLU A 35 17.66 41.44 12.96
CA GLU A 35 17.62 42.42 14.04
C GLU A 35 18.81 43.39 13.95
N ASN A 36 20.03 42.93 14.27
CA ASN A 36 21.23 43.78 14.32
C ASN A 36 22.28 43.47 13.23
N VAL A 37 21.98 42.51 12.35
CA VAL A 37 22.89 42.03 11.29
C VAL A 37 24.27 41.69 11.88
N ALA A 38 24.30 40.74 12.82
CA ALA A 38 25.56 40.35 13.47
C ALA A 38 26.58 39.77 12.48
N ASP A 39 26.10 39.09 11.44
CA ASP A 39 26.88 38.60 10.32
C ASP A 39 26.39 39.20 9.00
N VAL A 40 27.27 39.92 8.31
CA VAL A 40 26.99 40.52 7.01
C VAL A 40 27.00 39.46 5.91
N ASP A 41 27.78 38.38 6.05
CA ASP A 41 27.83 37.32 5.04
C ASP A 41 26.47 36.62 4.92
N ASP A 42 25.72 36.48 6.02
CA ASP A 42 24.36 35.95 6.04
C ASP A 42 23.38 36.78 5.18
N VAL A 43 23.44 38.12 5.29
CA VAL A 43 22.66 39.02 4.43
C VAL A 43 23.03 38.85 2.95
N VAL A 44 24.33 38.77 2.64
CA VAL A 44 24.81 38.58 1.26
C VAL A 44 24.37 37.21 0.70
N GLN A 45 24.38 36.16 1.52
CA GLN A 45 23.88 34.84 1.14
C GLN A 45 22.38 34.87 0.84
N THR A 46 21.57 35.52 1.68
CA THR A 46 20.13 35.67 1.43
C THR A 46 19.86 36.52 0.18
N LEU A 47 20.60 37.61 -0.06
CA LEU A 47 20.48 38.38 -1.30
C LEU A 47 20.87 37.54 -2.53
N SER A 48 21.95 36.77 -2.47
CA SER A 48 22.29 35.84 -3.54
C SER A 48 21.20 34.79 -3.76
N ALA A 49 20.54 34.32 -2.69
CA ALA A 49 19.42 33.40 -2.78
C ALA A 49 18.19 34.03 -3.45
N PHE A 50 17.87 35.28 -3.14
CA PHE A 50 16.80 36.03 -3.82
C PHE A 50 17.14 36.33 -5.29
N ALA A 51 18.39 36.63 -5.63
CA ALA A 51 18.80 36.78 -7.03
C ALA A 51 18.68 35.46 -7.80
N ASN A 52 19.07 34.35 -7.16
CA ASN A 52 18.92 32.99 -7.69
C ASN A 52 17.47 32.55 -7.84
N ASP A 53 16.55 33.07 -7.02
CA ASP A 53 15.09 32.91 -7.13
C ASP A 53 14.65 31.53 -7.63
N LEU A 54 15.06 30.48 -6.92
CA LEU A 54 14.82 29.12 -7.35
C LEU A 54 13.31 28.80 -7.45
N ALA A 55 12.50 29.43 -6.60
CA ALA A 55 11.04 29.33 -6.56
C ALA A 55 10.32 30.16 -7.64
N ASN A 56 11.03 31.05 -8.35
CA ASN A 56 10.51 31.92 -9.40
C ASN A 56 9.41 32.88 -8.88
N LEU A 57 9.70 33.58 -7.78
CA LEU A 57 8.82 34.56 -7.14
C LEU A 57 9.14 36.01 -7.52
N GLY A 58 10.26 36.24 -8.23
CA GLY A 58 10.69 37.56 -8.71
C GLY A 58 11.77 38.22 -7.85
N GLY A 59 12.27 37.56 -6.81
CA GLY A 59 13.23 38.11 -5.85
C GLY A 59 12.65 38.31 -4.46
N GLY A 60 13.27 39.18 -3.65
CA GLY A 60 12.86 39.40 -2.26
C GLY A 60 13.49 40.60 -1.57
N TYR A 61 13.19 40.70 -0.28
CA TYR A 61 13.51 41.80 0.62
C TYR A 61 14.28 41.29 1.84
N VAL A 62 15.40 41.90 2.18
CA VAL A 62 16.07 41.72 3.47
C VAL A 62 15.89 43.00 4.28
N ILE A 63 15.17 42.93 5.39
CA ILE A 63 14.94 44.06 6.28
C ILE A 63 15.85 43.91 7.51
N CYS A 64 16.71 44.90 7.71
CA CYS A 64 17.61 45.00 8.85
C CYS A 64 17.06 46.01 9.87
N GLY A 65 17.17 45.71 11.16
CA GLY A 65 16.58 46.48 12.26
C GLY A 65 15.22 45.96 12.73
N ALA A 66 14.84 44.73 12.43
CA ALA A 66 13.53 44.19 12.82
C ALA A 66 13.61 42.71 13.22
N GLN A 67 12.71 42.29 14.12
CA GLN A 67 12.68 40.93 14.67
C GLN A 67 11.24 40.42 14.79
N GLU A 68 11.05 39.12 14.51
CA GLU A 68 9.81 38.39 14.80
C GLU A 68 9.88 37.87 16.25
N VAL A 69 9.00 38.36 17.12
CA VAL A 69 8.83 37.89 18.50
C VAL A 69 7.47 37.19 18.64
N LYS A 70 7.22 36.51 19.75
CA LYS A 70 5.88 35.98 20.05
C LYS A 70 5.11 36.92 20.95
N ASP A 71 3.82 37.10 20.69
CA ASP A 71 2.93 37.84 21.57
C ASP A 71 2.48 37.00 22.79
N GLU A 72 1.64 37.60 23.62
CA GLU A 72 1.10 36.99 24.85
C GLU A 72 0.25 35.73 24.61
N HIS A 73 -0.11 35.46 23.35
CA HIS A 73 -0.91 34.32 22.90
C HIS A 73 -0.11 33.33 22.04
N ASP A 74 1.23 33.45 22.02
CA ASP A 74 2.16 32.63 21.23
C ASP A 74 2.05 32.84 19.71
N PHE A 75 1.37 33.89 19.24
CA PHE A 75 1.33 34.26 17.82
C PHE A 75 2.55 35.12 17.44
N PRO A 76 3.04 35.03 16.19
CA PRO A 76 4.13 35.88 15.73
C PRO A 76 3.73 37.35 15.68
N LYS A 77 4.59 38.21 16.22
CA LYS A 77 4.47 39.67 16.23
C LYS A 77 5.80 40.28 15.77
N LEU A 78 5.74 41.21 14.84
CA LEU A 78 6.93 41.93 14.36
C LEU A 78 7.25 43.13 15.27
N VAL A 79 8.54 43.32 15.60
CA VAL A 79 9.06 44.47 16.35
C VAL A 79 10.12 45.18 15.52
N ARG A 80 10.02 46.51 15.37
CA ARG A 80 10.93 47.33 14.56
C ARG A 80 11.91 48.07 15.46
N VAL A 81 12.95 47.35 15.90
CA VAL A 81 13.99 47.83 16.82
C VAL A 81 14.81 49.00 16.22
N GLY A 82 15.05 48.93 14.90
CA GLY A 82 15.85 49.88 14.14
C GLY A 82 17.36 49.75 14.35
N LEU A 83 18.13 50.26 13.39
CA LEU A 83 19.58 50.40 13.47
C LEU A 83 19.96 51.86 13.77
N THR A 84 21.04 52.05 14.53
CA THR A 84 21.66 53.36 14.71
C THR A 84 22.29 53.85 13.40
N SER A 85 22.44 55.17 13.23
CA SER A 85 23.00 55.75 12.00
C SER A 85 24.40 55.21 11.65
N SER A 86 25.26 54.98 12.65
CA SER A 86 26.59 54.40 12.44
C SER A 86 26.51 52.95 11.96
N ARG A 87 25.68 52.13 12.60
CA ARG A 87 25.50 50.72 12.23
C ARG A 87 24.85 50.57 10.87
N LEU A 88 23.86 51.40 10.55
CA LEU A 88 23.18 51.39 9.26
C LEU A 88 24.17 51.62 8.11
N LYS A 89 24.99 52.67 8.18
CA LYS A 89 26.02 52.96 7.16
C LYS A 89 27.07 51.87 7.05
N GLU A 90 27.47 51.28 8.18
CA GLU A 90 28.41 50.17 8.20
C GLU A 90 27.84 48.95 7.48
N VAL A 91 26.61 48.54 7.82
CA VAL A 91 25.93 47.39 7.20
C VAL A 91 25.70 47.64 5.72
N GLU A 92 25.15 48.80 5.34
CA GLU A 92 24.93 49.17 3.93
C GLU A 92 26.22 49.07 3.11
N GLY A 93 27.29 49.73 3.57
CA GLY A 93 28.57 49.74 2.88
C GLY A 93 29.18 48.34 2.74
N GLN A 94 29.17 47.54 3.82
CA GLN A 94 29.75 46.20 3.80
C GLN A 94 28.94 45.23 2.93
N VAL A 95 27.60 45.26 3.01
CA VAL A 95 26.73 44.41 2.18
C VAL A 95 26.95 44.72 0.70
N LEU A 96 26.85 46.00 0.30
CA LEU A 96 27.02 46.40 -1.10
C LEU A 96 28.42 46.08 -1.62
N GLN A 97 29.46 46.27 -0.81
CA GLN A 97 30.82 45.89 -1.18
C GLN A 97 30.95 44.38 -1.39
N ARG A 98 30.48 43.56 -0.46
CA ARG A 98 30.56 42.10 -0.58
C ARG A 98 29.70 41.55 -1.72
N CYS A 99 28.54 42.14 -1.99
CA CYS A 99 27.72 41.82 -3.17
C CYS A 99 28.47 42.04 -4.50
N ARG A 100 29.37 43.03 -4.58
CA ARG A 100 30.21 43.27 -5.76
C ARG A 100 31.45 42.38 -5.80
N ASP A 101 32.12 42.19 -4.66
CA ASP A 101 33.44 41.57 -4.62
C ASP A 101 33.40 40.04 -4.44
N ARG A 102 32.38 39.53 -3.74
CA ARG A 102 32.29 38.12 -3.34
C ARG A 102 31.22 37.32 -4.08
N VAL A 103 30.27 38.00 -4.74
CA VAL A 103 29.21 37.33 -5.51
C VAL A 103 29.60 37.29 -6.99
N SER A 104 29.42 36.13 -7.62
CA SER A 104 29.74 35.93 -9.03
C SER A 104 28.61 35.18 -9.76
N PRO A 105 28.00 35.78 -10.81
CA PRO A 105 28.15 37.18 -11.23
C PRO A 105 27.78 38.18 -10.09
N PRO A 106 28.30 39.41 -10.08
CA PRO A 106 27.98 40.37 -9.02
C PRO A 106 26.51 40.79 -9.03
N ILE A 107 25.98 41.11 -7.84
CA ILE A 107 24.62 41.64 -7.67
C ILE A 107 24.67 43.07 -7.09
N SER A 108 23.61 43.83 -7.31
CA SER A 108 23.48 45.21 -6.81
C SER A 108 22.05 45.42 -6.31
N PRO A 109 21.78 45.10 -5.04
CA PRO A 109 20.46 45.30 -4.46
C PRO A 109 20.12 46.78 -4.38
N LEU A 110 18.83 47.13 -4.50
CA LEU A 110 18.35 48.47 -4.21
C LEU A 110 18.26 48.64 -2.69
N VAL A 111 18.57 49.84 -2.21
CA VAL A 111 18.57 50.15 -0.78
C VAL A 111 17.49 51.18 -0.49
N HIS A 112 16.70 50.93 0.55
CA HIS A 112 15.68 51.84 1.02
C HIS A 112 15.73 51.96 2.56
N GLU A 113 15.52 53.17 3.08
CA GLU A 113 15.48 53.45 4.51
C GLU A 113 14.05 53.74 4.98
N MET A 114 13.67 53.24 6.15
CA MET A 114 12.36 53.53 6.76
C MET A 114 12.48 53.89 8.25
N PRO A 115 11.57 54.72 8.80
CA PRO A 115 11.52 54.97 10.23
C PRO A 115 11.22 53.69 11.02
N SER A 116 11.84 53.55 12.19
CA SER A 116 11.55 52.47 13.14
C SER A 116 10.51 52.93 14.19
N ASP A 117 10.18 52.07 15.16
CA ASP A 117 9.33 52.45 16.29
C ASP A 117 10.03 53.48 17.22
N ASP A 118 11.36 53.52 17.21
CA ASP A 118 12.18 54.59 17.82
C ASP A 118 12.56 55.66 16.77
N PRO A 119 12.21 56.94 16.98
CA PRO A 119 12.56 58.04 16.09
C PRO A 119 14.07 58.21 15.83
N SER A 120 14.93 57.71 16.72
CA SER A 120 16.39 57.83 16.63
C SER A 120 17.07 56.76 15.77
N THR A 121 16.34 55.72 15.35
CA THR A 121 16.85 54.61 14.55
C THR A 121 16.04 54.43 13.25
N ARG A 122 16.61 53.69 12.29
CA ARG A 122 16.02 53.43 10.97
C ARG A 122 16.12 51.96 10.61
N LEU A 123 15.15 51.47 9.85
CA LEU A 123 15.22 50.18 9.17
C LEU A 123 15.98 50.35 7.86
N LEU A 124 16.83 49.37 7.53
CA LEU A 124 17.56 49.30 6.27
C LEU A 124 17.04 48.13 5.44
N ILE A 125 16.50 48.41 4.26
CA ILE A 125 15.85 47.42 3.41
C ILE A 125 16.69 47.23 2.15
N PHE A 126 17.14 46.00 1.92
CA PHE A 126 17.72 45.59 0.66
C PHE A 126 16.67 44.88 -0.19
N ILE A 127 16.46 45.38 -1.41
CA ILE A 127 15.54 44.82 -2.39
C ILE A 127 16.37 44.16 -3.48
N GLN A 128 16.24 42.84 -3.63
CA GLN A 128 16.99 42.08 -4.62
C GLN A 128 16.03 41.40 -5.60
N PRO A 129 15.90 41.92 -6.83
CA PRO A 129 15.13 41.24 -7.87
C PRO A 129 15.82 39.95 -8.32
N SER A 130 15.06 39.03 -8.87
CA SER A 130 15.62 37.84 -9.52
C SER A 130 16.42 38.22 -10.77
N THR A 131 17.42 37.41 -11.10
CA THR A 131 18.29 37.64 -12.27
C THR A 131 18.23 36.46 -13.24
N GLY A 132 18.81 36.63 -14.43
CA GLY A 132 18.99 35.53 -15.39
C GLY A 132 20.14 34.58 -15.08
N TYR A 133 20.95 34.83 -14.04
CA TYR A 133 22.21 34.10 -13.79
C TYR A 133 22.14 33.24 -12.53
N ALA A 134 23.00 32.22 -12.47
CA ALA A 134 23.27 31.47 -11.25
C ALA A 134 24.41 32.15 -10.49
N HIS A 135 24.07 32.76 -9.36
CA HIS A 135 24.98 33.48 -8.49
C HIS A 135 25.57 32.56 -7.43
N SER A 136 26.89 32.67 -7.24
CA SER A 136 27.64 32.02 -6.17
C SER A 136 28.29 33.06 -5.27
N VAL A 137 28.43 32.75 -3.99
CA VAL A 137 29.05 33.60 -2.97
C VAL A 137 30.33 32.94 -2.47
N ARG A 138 31.44 33.68 -2.49
CA ARG A 138 32.70 33.27 -1.86
C ARG A 138 32.71 33.68 -0.39
N SER A 139 32.96 32.74 0.52
CA SER A 139 33.06 33.04 1.95
C SER A 139 34.41 32.59 2.50
N GLY A 140 35.33 33.54 2.72
CA GLY A 140 36.66 33.26 3.26
C GLY A 140 37.48 32.27 2.41
N ASN A 141 38.03 31.24 3.07
CA ASN A 141 38.82 30.17 2.44
C ASN A 141 37.96 29.03 1.86
N ASP A 142 36.64 29.06 2.07
CA ASP A 142 35.73 28.08 1.47
C ASP A 142 35.50 28.39 -0.02
N GLY A 143 35.25 27.34 -0.81
CA GLY A 143 34.87 27.48 -2.21
C GLY A 143 33.59 28.30 -2.40
N ALA A 144 33.36 28.78 -3.63
CA ALA A 144 32.15 29.51 -3.97
C ALA A 144 30.91 28.61 -3.84
N LYS A 145 29.91 29.06 -3.08
CA LYS A 145 28.67 28.31 -2.79
C LYS A 145 27.47 29.01 -3.43
N HIS A 146 26.52 28.23 -3.94
CA HIS A 146 25.26 28.78 -4.43
C HIS A 146 24.22 28.70 -3.30
N TRP A 147 23.47 29.76 -3.10
CA TRP A 147 22.44 29.84 -2.07
C TRP A 147 21.08 29.96 -2.72
N VAL A 148 20.07 29.32 -2.13
CA VAL A 148 18.69 29.34 -2.61
C VAL A 148 17.74 29.44 -1.42
N ARG A 149 16.59 30.07 -1.64
CA ARG A 149 15.54 30.21 -0.64
C ARG A 149 14.59 29.02 -0.74
N MET A 150 14.37 28.32 0.36
CA MET A 150 13.38 27.24 0.47
C MET A 150 12.49 27.49 1.69
N GLY A 151 11.23 27.85 1.45
CA GLY A 151 10.36 28.33 2.53
C GLY A 151 10.96 29.57 3.21
N ARG A 152 11.15 29.50 4.54
CA ARG A 152 11.72 30.59 5.34
C ARG A 152 13.24 30.54 5.47
N GLU A 153 13.91 29.53 4.88
CA GLU A 153 15.33 29.31 5.11
C GLU A 153 16.18 29.59 3.86
N THR A 154 17.32 30.22 4.06
CA THR A 154 18.39 30.31 3.06
C THR A 154 19.30 29.10 3.23
N ARG A 155 19.37 28.23 2.21
CA ARG A 155 20.15 26.99 2.25
C ARG A 155 21.13 26.93 1.08
N GLU A 156 22.25 26.25 1.31
CA GLU A 156 23.23 25.98 0.25
C GLU A 156 22.61 25.01 -0.77
N ALA A 157 22.60 25.40 -2.04
CA ALA A 157 22.20 24.51 -3.12
C ALA A 157 23.30 23.48 -3.35
N ARG A 158 23.00 22.20 -3.07
CA ARG A 158 23.88 21.05 -3.30
C ARG A 158 23.23 20.04 -4.24
N ASN A 159 24.04 19.18 -4.85
CA ASN A 159 23.60 18.03 -5.65
C ASN A 159 22.49 18.39 -6.67
N GLY A 160 21.33 17.73 -6.59
CA GLY A 160 20.17 17.97 -7.45
C GLY A 160 19.66 19.42 -7.43
N THR A 161 19.63 20.06 -6.25
CA THR A 161 19.19 21.46 -6.11
C THR A 161 20.11 22.43 -6.84
N LEU A 162 21.43 22.20 -6.76
CA LEU A 162 22.41 22.99 -7.52
C LEU A 162 22.24 22.77 -9.02
N ARG A 163 22.11 21.52 -9.45
CA ARG A 163 21.91 21.18 -10.86
C ARG A 163 20.65 21.84 -11.41
N GLU A 164 19.54 21.81 -10.67
CA GLU A 164 18.29 22.45 -11.08
C GLU A 164 18.44 23.97 -11.18
N LEU A 165 19.11 24.61 -10.21
CA LEU A 165 19.42 26.05 -10.28
C LEU A 165 20.20 26.39 -11.56
N LEU A 166 21.30 25.67 -11.82
CA LEU A 166 22.16 25.92 -12.98
C LEU A 166 21.41 25.71 -14.30
N VAL A 167 20.54 24.71 -14.38
CA VAL A 167 19.72 24.45 -15.55
C VAL A 167 18.69 25.56 -15.77
N ARG A 168 17.99 26.01 -14.71
CA ARG A 168 16.99 27.08 -14.81
C ARG A 168 17.59 28.41 -15.24
N LYS A 169 18.79 28.73 -14.75
CA LYS A 169 19.52 29.96 -15.10
C LYS A 169 20.31 29.83 -16.41
N GLY A 170 20.14 28.73 -17.16
CA GLY A 170 20.81 28.52 -18.45
C GLY A 170 22.33 28.35 -18.36
N ALA A 171 22.89 28.23 -17.15
CA ALA A 171 24.32 27.99 -16.94
C ALA A 171 24.73 26.56 -17.29
N GLN A 172 23.76 25.63 -17.33
CA GLN A 172 23.99 24.25 -17.71
C GLN A 172 22.82 23.72 -18.56
N GLU A 173 23.12 22.97 -19.61
CA GLU A 173 22.07 22.26 -20.36
C GLU A 173 21.43 21.17 -19.48
N PRO A 174 20.12 20.88 -19.59
CA PRO A 174 19.49 19.72 -18.94
C PRO A 174 20.28 18.42 -19.18
N TRP A 175 20.38 17.57 -18.16
CA TRP A 175 21.26 16.38 -18.22
C TRP A 175 20.93 15.46 -19.39
N ASP A 176 19.64 15.23 -19.67
CA ASP A 176 19.16 14.36 -20.74
C ASP A 176 19.62 14.86 -22.12
N ARG A 177 19.72 16.17 -22.30
CA ARG A 177 20.13 16.80 -23.55
C ARG A 177 21.64 16.87 -23.76
N ARG A 178 22.48 16.70 -22.74
CA ARG A 178 23.94 16.78 -22.91
C ARG A 178 24.48 15.66 -23.79
N VAL A 179 25.57 15.95 -24.50
CA VAL A 179 26.35 14.93 -25.22
C VAL A 179 27.02 13.97 -24.23
N CYS A 180 26.98 12.67 -24.54
CA CYS A 180 27.68 11.64 -23.78
C CYS A 180 29.09 11.47 -24.35
N SER A 181 30.09 12.12 -23.74
CA SER A 181 31.49 12.10 -24.24
C SER A 181 32.09 10.70 -24.32
N ALA A 182 31.64 9.76 -23.48
CA ALA A 182 32.11 8.38 -23.47
C ALA A 182 31.54 7.51 -24.60
N ALA A 183 30.43 7.93 -25.24
CA ALA A 183 29.71 7.14 -26.23
C ALA A 183 30.00 7.59 -27.67
N THR A 184 29.77 6.71 -28.64
CA THR A 184 29.87 6.97 -30.08
C THR A 184 28.53 6.69 -30.76
N VAL A 185 28.36 7.16 -31.99
CA VAL A 185 27.13 6.88 -32.77
C VAL A 185 26.90 5.38 -33.01
N ASN A 186 27.96 4.56 -33.00
CA ASN A 186 27.87 3.10 -33.16
C ASN A 186 27.27 2.39 -31.95
N ASP A 187 27.23 3.06 -30.79
CA ASP A 187 26.65 2.53 -29.57
C ASP A 187 25.11 2.64 -29.55
N LEU A 188 24.53 3.30 -30.55
CA LEU A 188 23.09 3.35 -30.78
C LEU A 188 22.62 2.16 -31.62
N ASP A 189 21.44 1.65 -31.29
CA ASP A 189 20.75 0.62 -32.05
C ASP A 189 19.84 1.25 -33.12
N LEU A 190 20.28 1.18 -34.38
CA LEU A 190 19.55 1.73 -35.52
C LEU A 190 18.19 1.04 -35.76
N LEU A 191 18.06 -0.24 -35.40
CA LEU A 191 16.77 -0.94 -35.54
C LEU A 191 15.78 -0.43 -34.50
N ALA A 192 16.23 -0.24 -33.26
CA ALA A 192 15.42 0.34 -32.20
C ALA A 192 14.99 1.78 -32.52
N ILE A 193 15.91 2.61 -33.04
CA ILE A 193 15.60 3.96 -33.52
C ILE A 193 14.53 3.90 -34.61
N ARG A 194 14.73 3.05 -35.64
CA ARG A 194 13.77 2.93 -36.74
C ARG A 194 12.38 2.54 -36.27
N ASP A 195 12.28 1.51 -35.44
CA ASP A 195 10.99 1.04 -34.89
C ASP A 195 10.32 2.15 -34.08
N ALA A 196 11.06 2.85 -33.20
CA ALA A 196 10.51 3.95 -32.43
C ALA A 196 10.02 5.10 -33.33
N LEU A 197 10.82 5.55 -34.30
CA LEU A 197 10.43 6.63 -35.22
C LEU A 197 9.17 6.26 -36.02
N GLN A 198 9.02 4.99 -36.42
CA GLN A 198 7.83 4.48 -37.11
C GLN A 198 6.60 4.49 -36.20
N ARG A 199 6.71 3.96 -34.96
CA ARG A 199 5.61 3.97 -33.98
C ARG A 199 5.14 5.38 -33.65
N MET A 200 6.08 6.31 -33.50
CA MET A 200 5.79 7.73 -33.23
C MET A 200 5.30 8.49 -34.47
N ARG A 201 5.34 7.89 -35.66
CA ARG A 201 4.97 8.46 -36.97
C ARG A 201 5.78 9.72 -37.34
N VAL A 202 7.07 9.72 -37.00
CA VAL A 202 8.03 10.78 -37.36
C VAL A 202 9.10 10.30 -38.33
N PHE A 203 9.08 9.00 -38.69
CA PHE A 203 9.96 8.45 -39.71
C PHE A 203 9.52 8.89 -41.11
N SER A 204 10.40 9.60 -41.80
CA SER A 204 10.25 9.95 -43.21
C SER A 204 10.94 8.93 -44.12
N ALA A 205 10.20 8.37 -45.09
CA ALA A 205 10.65 7.29 -45.96
C ALA A 205 11.64 7.74 -47.06
N ASP A 206 11.75 9.05 -47.28
CA ASP A 206 12.71 9.69 -48.20
C ASP A 206 14.14 9.77 -47.65
N ARG A 207 14.36 9.39 -46.38
CA ARG A 207 15.68 9.34 -45.74
C ARG A 207 15.93 8.05 -44.98
N GLY A 208 17.20 7.62 -44.99
CA GLY A 208 17.68 6.53 -44.16
C GLY A 208 17.63 6.86 -42.67
N VAL A 209 17.70 5.85 -41.81
CA VAL A 209 17.69 6.01 -40.35
C VAL A 209 18.96 6.74 -39.88
N GLU A 210 20.07 6.53 -40.59
CA GLU A 210 21.37 7.15 -40.36
C GLU A 210 21.31 8.67 -40.45
N ALA A 211 20.38 9.22 -41.24
CA ALA A 211 20.18 10.67 -41.34
C ALA A 211 19.75 11.29 -39.99
N TYR A 212 19.09 10.54 -39.11
CA TYR A 212 18.65 11.01 -37.79
C TYR A 212 19.77 10.99 -36.74
N LEU A 213 20.95 10.46 -37.08
CA LEU A 213 22.14 10.52 -36.21
C LEU A 213 22.94 11.81 -36.38
N SER A 214 22.58 12.64 -37.36
CA SER A 214 23.19 13.95 -37.58
C SER A 214 22.88 14.93 -36.44
N ASP A 215 23.63 16.03 -36.40
CA ASP A 215 23.45 17.12 -35.43
C ASP A 215 22.49 18.23 -35.90
N ASP A 216 21.84 18.08 -37.05
CA ASP A 216 20.87 19.04 -37.61
C ASP A 216 19.43 18.50 -37.66
N VAL A 217 19.24 17.17 -37.63
CA VAL A 217 17.90 16.57 -37.72
C VAL A 217 17.22 16.52 -36.36
N GLN A 218 16.30 17.45 -36.13
CA GLN A 218 15.41 17.46 -34.97
C GLN A 218 14.17 16.59 -35.21
N LEU A 219 13.72 15.89 -34.16
CA LEU A 219 12.46 15.12 -34.20
C LEU A 219 11.23 15.99 -33.93
N SER A 220 11.40 17.07 -33.16
CA SER A 220 10.37 18.08 -32.90
C SER A 220 11.02 19.36 -32.35
N ALA A 221 10.26 20.46 -32.28
CA ALA A 221 10.74 21.71 -31.67
C ALA A 221 11.17 21.56 -30.19
N MET A 222 10.70 20.52 -29.50
CA MET A 222 10.99 20.27 -28.08
C MET A 222 12.12 19.25 -27.87
N VAL A 223 12.60 18.62 -28.95
CA VAL A 223 13.56 17.51 -28.91
C VAL A 223 14.76 17.87 -29.76
N PRO A 224 15.95 18.09 -29.16
CA PRO A 224 17.16 18.31 -29.94
C PRO A 224 17.51 17.06 -30.76
N PRO A 225 18.43 17.17 -31.74
CA PRO A 225 18.89 16.03 -32.52
C PRO A 225 19.44 14.92 -31.61
N LEU A 226 19.36 13.66 -32.05
CA LEU A 226 19.80 12.51 -31.25
C LEU A 226 21.28 12.60 -30.87
N CYS A 227 22.07 13.23 -31.72
CA CYS A 227 23.48 13.48 -31.52
C CYS A 227 23.78 14.99 -31.44
N GLY A 228 24.93 15.34 -30.90
CA GLY A 228 25.47 16.68 -30.91
C GLY A 228 26.99 16.64 -31.01
N ARG A 229 27.60 17.74 -31.42
CA ARG A 229 29.06 17.85 -31.46
C ARG A 229 29.60 18.26 -30.11
N GLU A 230 30.61 17.55 -29.64
CA GLU A 230 31.33 17.93 -28.44
C GLU A 230 32.10 19.25 -28.68
N PRO A 231 31.96 20.28 -27.81
CA PRO A 231 32.49 21.61 -28.08
C PRO A 231 34.01 21.65 -28.35
N MET A 232 34.80 20.82 -27.67
CA MET A 232 36.26 20.84 -27.78
C MET A 232 36.80 20.04 -28.96
N THR A 233 36.23 18.85 -29.20
CA THR A 233 36.76 17.91 -30.21
C THR A 233 36.01 17.99 -31.53
N ASN A 234 34.84 18.64 -31.55
CA ASN A 234 33.90 18.67 -32.67
C ASN A 234 33.42 17.29 -33.13
N ILE A 235 33.66 16.25 -32.33
CA ILE A 235 33.25 14.87 -32.59
C ILE A 235 31.75 14.75 -32.35
N LEU A 236 31.06 14.10 -33.30
CA LEU A 236 29.65 13.80 -33.19
C LEU A 236 29.43 12.68 -32.15
N ARG A 237 28.64 12.99 -31.12
CA ARG A 237 28.39 12.12 -29.98
C ARG A 237 26.88 12.01 -29.72
N PRO A 238 26.36 10.85 -29.30
CA PRO A 238 24.96 10.73 -28.92
C PRO A 238 24.69 11.55 -27.65
N ARG A 239 23.48 12.10 -27.54
CA ARG A 239 23.01 12.75 -26.31
C ARG A 239 22.55 11.70 -25.30
N ASN A 240 22.55 12.06 -24.02
CA ASN A 240 22.21 11.12 -22.94
C ASN A 240 20.82 10.49 -23.12
N PHE A 241 19.81 11.27 -23.53
CA PHE A 241 18.47 10.72 -23.80
C PHE A 241 18.46 9.69 -24.94
N ALA A 242 19.31 9.86 -25.96
CA ALA A 242 19.42 8.91 -27.06
C ALA A 242 20.04 7.59 -26.59
N ILE A 243 21.04 7.64 -25.70
CA ILE A 243 21.59 6.45 -25.03
C ILE A 243 20.51 5.77 -24.17
N LEU A 244 19.75 6.52 -23.37
CA LEU A 244 18.69 5.95 -22.52
C LEU A 244 17.63 5.19 -23.32
N LEU A 245 17.26 5.70 -24.49
CA LEU A 245 16.18 5.14 -25.31
C LEU A 245 16.66 4.08 -26.30
N PHE A 246 17.86 4.23 -26.85
CA PHE A 246 18.33 3.48 -28.02
C PHE A 246 19.77 2.95 -27.90
N GLY A 247 20.42 3.10 -26.75
CA GLY A 247 21.75 2.55 -26.54
C GLY A 247 21.74 1.01 -26.54
N ARG A 248 22.75 0.39 -27.13
CA ARG A 248 22.95 -1.07 -27.10
C ARG A 248 23.29 -1.58 -25.70
N GLU A 249 24.13 -0.83 -24.98
CA GLU A 249 24.58 -1.12 -23.62
C GLU A 249 24.59 0.16 -22.78
N PRO A 250 23.41 0.75 -22.47
CA PRO A 250 23.35 2.09 -21.90
C PRO A 250 23.98 2.18 -20.50
N GLN A 251 23.99 1.07 -19.74
CA GLN A 251 24.63 0.98 -18.43
C GLN A 251 26.15 1.18 -18.48
N ARG A 252 26.81 0.96 -19.63
CA ARG A 252 28.24 1.25 -19.79
C ARG A 252 28.55 2.73 -19.63
N PHE A 253 27.60 3.59 -19.99
CA PHE A 253 27.74 5.04 -19.95
C PHE A 253 27.01 5.66 -18.75
N ILE A 254 25.92 5.02 -18.32
CA ILE A 254 25.05 5.50 -17.24
C ILE A 254 24.80 4.31 -16.29
N PRO A 255 25.76 3.96 -15.41
CA PRO A 255 25.69 2.74 -14.60
C PRO A 255 24.45 2.66 -13.69
N GLY A 256 23.98 3.80 -13.18
CA GLY A 256 22.78 3.87 -12.32
C GLY A 256 21.45 3.70 -13.05
N MET A 257 21.46 3.55 -14.37
CA MET A 257 20.26 3.39 -15.19
C MET A 257 19.74 1.94 -15.13
N ILE A 258 19.35 1.48 -13.96
CA ILE A 258 18.69 0.20 -13.77
C ILE A 258 17.42 0.40 -12.96
N SER A 259 16.47 -0.51 -13.15
CA SER A 259 15.29 -0.63 -12.30
C SER A 259 15.40 -1.91 -11.47
N LEU A 260 15.22 -1.79 -10.17
CA LEU A 260 15.18 -2.93 -9.26
C LEU A 260 13.74 -3.25 -8.92
N PHE A 261 13.32 -4.48 -9.18
CA PHE A 261 12.03 -5.00 -8.73
C PHE A 261 12.28 -6.03 -7.63
N SER A 262 11.75 -5.81 -6.44
CA SER A 262 11.96 -6.70 -5.29
C SER A 262 10.64 -7.13 -4.67
N ILE A 263 10.54 -8.39 -4.24
CA ILE A 263 9.37 -8.92 -3.54
C ILE A 263 9.81 -9.41 -2.15
N TYR A 264 9.23 -8.79 -1.13
CA TYR A 264 9.39 -9.19 0.27
C TYR A 264 8.10 -9.85 0.76
N PRO A 265 8.17 -11.06 1.34
CA PRO A 265 6.99 -11.73 1.89
C PRO A 265 6.32 -10.95 3.02
N GLY A 266 7.09 -10.21 3.81
CA GLY A 266 6.64 -9.41 4.95
C GLY A 266 6.36 -7.95 4.60
N ARG A 267 6.28 -7.12 5.65
CA ARG A 267 5.94 -5.69 5.56
C ARG A 267 7.15 -4.75 5.55
N ASP A 268 8.32 -5.31 5.75
CA ASP A 268 9.58 -4.61 5.76
C ASP A 268 10.65 -5.41 5.01
N ARG A 269 11.89 -4.91 5.02
CA ARG A 269 13.01 -5.51 4.28
C ARG A 269 13.85 -6.44 5.17
N SER A 270 13.36 -6.82 6.35
CA SER A 270 14.07 -7.67 7.31
C SER A 270 13.96 -9.16 7.00
N ASP A 271 13.05 -9.55 6.09
CA ASP A 271 12.91 -10.93 5.66
C ASP A 271 14.24 -11.51 5.16
N VAL A 272 14.54 -12.73 5.63
CA VAL A 272 15.78 -13.45 5.27
C VAL A 272 15.78 -13.85 3.79
N GLN A 273 14.60 -14.05 3.20
CA GLN A 273 14.42 -14.47 1.81
C GLN A 273 13.55 -13.44 1.07
N ALA A 274 14.03 -12.98 -0.07
CA ALA A 274 13.32 -12.04 -0.94
C ALA A 274 13.68 -12.30 -2.41
N GLU A 275 12.76 -11.99 -3.31
CA GLU A 275 13.04 -12.05 -4.75
C GLU A 275 13.57 -10.69 -5.23
N ARG A 276 14.53 -10.70 -6.15
CA ARG A 276 15.08 -9.49 -6.75
C ARG A 276 15.34 -9.68 -8.24
N HIS A 277 14.78 -8.79 -9.03
CA HIS A 277 15.03 -8.68 -10.46
C HIS A 277 15.73 -7.35 -10.74
N GLU A 278 16.92 -7.45 -11.34
CA GLU A 278 17.64 -6.30 -11.87
C GLU A 278 17.32 -6.13 -13.36
N LEU A 279 16.73 -4.99 -13.70
CA LEU A 279 16.28 -4.69 -15.05
C LEU A 279 17.22 -3.66 -15.67
N ALA A 280 18.17 -4.14 -16.47
CA ALA A 280 19.05 -3.36 -17.32
C ALA A 280 18.53 -3.27 -18.76
N GLY A 281 19.26 -2.55 -19.63
CA GLY A 281 18.86 -2.21 -20.99
C GLY A 281 18.29 -0.80 -21.11
N THR A 282 17.66 -0.51 -22.23
CA THR A 282 17.02 0.79 -22.50
C THR A 282 15.85 1.03 -21.56
N ILE A 283 15.47 2.29 -21.38
CA ILE A 283 14.34 2.66 -20.52
C ILE A 283 13.01 2.08 -21.03
N ILE A 284 12.90 1.87 -22.34
CA ILE A 284 11.74 1.25 -23.00
C ILE A 284 11.65 -0.23 -22.59
N GLU A 285 12.76 -0.95 -22.62
CA GLU A 285 12.83 -2.35 -22.19
C GLU A 285 12.57 -2.50 -20.69
N GLN A 286 13.16 -1.62 -19.88
CA GLN A 286 12.91 -1.60 -18.43
C GLN A 286 11.43 -1.36 -18.13
N SER A 287 10.80 -0.38 -18.79
CA SER A 287 9.37 -0.10 -18.63
C SER A 287 8.49 -1.30 -18.98
N ARG A 288 8.76 -1.97 -20.11
CA ARG A 288 8.02 -3.17 -20.53
C ARG A 288 8.14 -4.29 -19.50
N ARG A 289 9.36 -4.62 -19.06
CA ARG A 289 9.60 -5.70 -18.09
C ARG A 289 8.99 -5.38 -16.72
N LEU A 290 9.03 -4.12 -16.28
CA LEU A 290 8.35 -3.69 -15.06
C LEU A 290 6.83 -3.88 -15.18
N ASN A 291 6.22 -3.51 -16.30
CA ASN A 291 4.78 -3.73 -16.51
C ASN A 291 4.41 -5.21 -16.44
N GLU A 292 5.21 -6.09 -17.06
CA GLU A 292 5.00 -7.55 -17.00
C GLU A 292 5.05 -8.07 -15.55
N LEU A 293 6.00 -7.61 -14.73
CA LEU A 293 6.09 -7.98 -13.32
C LEU A 293 4.95 -7.39 -12.46
N LEU A 294 4.52 -6.16 -12.76
CA LEU A 294 3.40 -5.49 -12.09
C LEU A 294 2.06 -6.13 -12.43
N ASP A 295 1.87 -6.64 -13.64
CA ASP A 295 0.66 -7.35 -14.06
C ASP A 295 0.40 -8.59 -13.20
N VAL A 296 1.46 -9.31 -12.82
CA VAL A 296 1.38 -10.46 -11.90
C VAL A 296 0.82 -10.03 -10.53
N GLN A 297 1.08 -8.80 -10.10
CA GLN A 297 0.56 -8.27 -8.84
C GLN A 297 -0.87 -7.74 -8.94
N SER A 298 -1.39 -7.48 -10.15
CA SER A 298 -2.72 -6.92 -10.42
C SER A 298 -3.81 -7.99 -10.61
N PHE A 299 -3.71 -9.15 -9.95
CA PHE A 299 -4.70 -10.22 -10.12
C PHE A 299 -6.04 -9.91 -9.45
N ILE A 300 -7.09 -10.55 -9.95
CA ILE A 300 -8.46 -10.45 -9.43
C ILE A 300 -8.69 -11.52 -8.38
N THR A 301 -9.18 -11.08 -7.22
CA THR A 301 -9.74 -11.93 -6.18
C THR A 301 -11.25 -11.97 -6.34
N PHE A 302 -11.88 -13.11 -6.08
CA PHE A 302 -13.33 -13.24 -6.13
C PHE A 302 -13.90 -13.75 -4.80
N ASP A 303 -14.99 -13.15 -4.35
CA ASP A 303 -15.83 -13.60 -3.24
C ASP A 303 -17.20 -14.03 -3.80
N LYS A 304 -17.52 -15.32 -3.71
CA LYS A 304 -18.78 -15.87 -4.22
C LYS A 304 -19.99 -15.51 -3.34
N ASN A 305 -19.76 -15.05 -2.12
CA ASN A 305 -20.82 -14.69 -1.19
C ASN A 305 -21.27 -13.24 -1.37
N ASP A 306 -20.39 -12.37 -1.88
CA ASP A 306 -20.77 -11.01 -2.26
C ASP A 306 -21.48 -11.03 -3.63
N LYS A 307 -22.80 -10.84 -3.60
CA LYS A 307 -23.64 -10.79 -4.81
C LYS A 307 -23.59 -9.45 -5.54
N VAL A 308 -23.05 -8.40 -4.91
CA VAL A 308 -23.00 -7.03 -5.47
C VAL A 308 -21.68 -6.82 -6.20
N ASN A 309 -20.56 -7.05 -5.53
CA ASN A 309 -19.22 -6.87 -6.10
C ASN A 309 -18.34 -8.09 -5.84
N PRO A 310 -18.56 -9.21 -6.55
CA PRO A 310 -17.82 -10.45 -6.31
C PRO A 310 -16.34 -10.32 -6.64
N ASN A 311 -15.95 -9.46 -7.58
CA ASN A 311 -14.56 -9.34 -8.02
C ASN A 311 -13.89 -8.10 -7.41
N SER A 312 -12.69 -8.26 -6.87
CA SER A 312 -11.82 -7.14 -6.46
C SER A 312 -10.39 -7.36 -6.93
N VAL A 313 -9.84 -6.36 -7.59
CA VAL A 313 -8.43 -6.34 -8.00
C VAL A 313 -7.53 -6.01 -6.80
N LYS A 314 -6.41 -6.72 -6.65
CA LYS A 314 -5.45 -6.45 -5.56
C LYS A 314 -4.84 -5.04 -5.65
N TYR A 315 -4.42 -4.67 -6.86
CA TYR A 315 -3.87 -3.35 -7.19
C TYR A 315 -4.35 -2.95 -8.58
N PRO A 316 -4.95 -1.77 -8.79
CA PRO A 316 -5.42 -1.39 -10.11
C PRO A 316 -4.25 -1.21 -11.08
N ARG A 317 -4.21 -2.02 -12.16
CA ARG A 317 -3.17 -1.97 -13.19
C ARG A 317 -2.85 -0.57 -13.70
N ARG A 318 -3.89 0.25 -13.90
CA ARG A 318 -3.72 1.64 -14.37
C ARG A 318 -2.96 2.50 -13.35
N ALA A 319 -3.20 2.32 -12.05
CA ALA A 319 -2.46 3.02 -11.00
C ALA A 319 -0.99 2.56 -10.94
N LEU A 320 -0.74 1.24 -11.10
CA LEU A 320 0.62 0.69 -11.14
C LEU A 320 1.43 1.23 -12.32
N TYR A 321 0.86 1.19 -13.52
CA TYR A 321 1.53 1.68 -14.73
C TYR A 321 1.82 3.17 -14.65
N GLU A 322 0.88 3.95 -14.11
CA GLU A 322 1.06 5.40 -13.97
C GLU A 322 2.12 5.74 -12.91
N ALA A 323 2.14 5.03 -11.77
CA ALA A 323 3.18 5.21 -10.77
C ALA A 323 4.58 4.85 -11.32
N MET A 324 4.69 3.73 -12.02
CA MET A 324 5.93 3.28 -12.67
C MET A 324 6.38 4.25 -13.76
N GLY A 325 5.46 4.65 -14.64
CA GLY A 325 5.75 5.57 -15.75
C GLY A 325 6.24 6.92 -15.23
N ASN A 326 5.61 7.46 -14.19
CA ASN A 326 6.04 8.69 -13.53
C ASN A 326 7.43 8.53 -12.89
N ALA A 327 7.69 7.39 -12.25
CA ALA A 327 8.99 7.14 -11.62
C ALA A 327 10.14 7.09 -12.63
N LEU A 328 9.92 6.54 -13.83
CA LEU A 328 10.91 6.56 -14.91
C LEU A 328 11.01 7.95 -15.57
N ALA A 329 9.89 8.56 -15.91
CA ALA A 329 9.84 9.86 -16.58
C ALA A 329 10.54 10.99 -15.80
N HIS A 330 10.29 11.04 -14.48
CA HIS A 330 10.72 12.12 -13.62
C HIS A 330 12.00 11.82 -12.83
N ARG A 331 12.61 10.64 -13.02
CA ARG A 331 13.88 10.29 -12.38
C ARG A 331 14.97 11.33 -12.68
N ASP A 332 15.77 11.69 -11.68
CA ASP A 332 17.04 12.37 -11.92
C ASP A 332 18.07 11.36 -12.46
N TYR A 333 18.30 11.40 -13.78
CA TYR A 333 19.23 10.49 -14.44
C TYR A 333 20.70 10.80 -14.20
N GLY A 334 21.01 11.96 -13.62
CA GLY A 334 22.38 12.26 -13.19
C GLY A 334 22.70 11.75 -11.79
N GLU A 335 21.76 11.07 -11.11
CA GLU A 335 22.01 10.30 -9.89
C GLU A 335 22.25 8.81 -10.23
N SER A 336 23.10 8.14 -9.45
CA SER A 336 23.41 6.72 -9.63
C SER A 336 22.39 5.77 -9.00
N ASP A 337 21.50 6.28 -8.14
CA ASP A 337 20.51 5.46 -7.46
C ASP A 337 19.48 4.87 -8.46
N PRO A 338 19.14 3.58 -8.37
CA PRO A 338 18.19 2.98 -9.28
C PRO A 338 16.75 3.36 -8.94
N THR A 339 15.86 3.28 -9.94
CA THR A 339 14.42 3.22 -9.68
C THR A 339 14.13 1.91 -8.94
N ARG A 340 13.37 1.96 -7.85
CA ARG A 340 13.05 0.76 -7.06
C ARG A 340 11.54 0.55 -7.02
N VAL A 341 11.09 -0.63 -7.43
CA VAL A 341 9.72 -1.10 -7.23
C VAL A 341 9.80 -2.22 -6.20
N THR A 342 9.25 -1.99 -5.01
CA THR A 342 9.29 -2.96 -3.92
C THR A 342 7.87 -3.41 -3.61
N VAL A 343 7.61 -4.70 -3.77
CA VAL A 343 6.35 -5.34 -3.42
C VAL A 343 6.50 -5.89 -2.00
N PHE A 344 5.65 -5.41 -1.11
CA PHE A 344 5.46 -5.97 0.22
C PHE A 344 4.15 -6.76 0.27
N GLU A 345 3.96 -7.44 1.39
CA GLU A 345 2.76 -8.18 1.72
C GLU A 345 1.47 -7.34 1.59
N ASP A 346 1.53 -6.04 1.91
CA ASP A 346 0.38 -5.14 2.06
C ASP A 346 0.38 -3.91 1.15
N ARG A 347 1.48 -3.66 0.42
CA ARG A 347 1.62 -2.49 -0.46
C ARG A 347 2.68 -2.69 -1.55
N ILE A 348 2.64 -1.83 -2.55
CA ILE A 348 3.74 -1.65 -3.52
C ILE A 348 4.31 -0.25 -3.35
N GLU A 349 5.63 -0.15 -3.21
CA GLU A 349 6.37 1.11 -3.17
C GLU A 349 7.11 1.32 -4.49
N VAL A 350 6.84 2.44 -5.16
CA VAL A 350 7.55 2.87 -6.37
C VAL A 350 8.40 4.09 -6.02
N LEU A 351 9.71 3.91 -5.93
CA LEU A 351 10.69 4.93 -5.60
C LEU A 351 11.38 5.44 -6.87
N SER A 352 11.33 6.75 -7.06
CA SER A 352 12.07 7.50 -8.08
C SER A 352 13.17 8.36 -7.42
N PRO A 353 14.43 8.27 -7.89
CA PRO A 353 15.50 9.16 -7.48
C PRO A 353 15.26 10.62 -7.92
N GLY A 354 15.59 11.55 -7.03
CA GLY A 354 15.35 12.99 -7.15
C GLY A 354 14.01 13.39 -6.53
N GLY A 355 13.98 14.51 -5.80
CA GLY A 355 12.75 15.08 -5.23
C GLY A 355 11.77 15.63 -6.27
N LEU A 356 10.72 16.34 -5.84
CA LEU A 356 9.81 17.01 -6.76
C LEU A 356 10.50 18.17 -7.51
N PRO A 357 10.16 18.41 -8.79
CA PRO A 357 10.60 19.62 -9.49
C PRO A 357 10.15 20.88 -8.75
N LEU A 358 11.01 21.90 -8.67
CA LEU A 358 10.67 23.11 -7.92
C LEU A 358 9.47 23.86 -8.52
N GLY A 359 8.63 24.44 -7.68
CA GLY A 359 7.34 25.04 -8.06
C GLY A 359 6.18 24.05 -8.15
N VAL A 360 6.44 22.75 -7.94
CA VAL A 360 5.40 21.76 -7.63
C VAL A 360 5.20 21.77 -6.11
N GLY A 361 4.09 22.36 -5.65
CA GLY A 361 3.76 22.35 -4.22
C GLY A 361 3.40 20.94 -3.76
N LEU A 362 4.03 20.47 -2.68
CA LEU A 362 3.84 19.12 -2.14
C LEU A 362 2.37 18.80 -1.86
N GLU A 363 1.64 19.72 -1.23
CA GLU A 363 0.22 19.53 -0.92
C GLU A 363 -0.63 19.44 -2.19
N LYS A 364 -0.40 20.32 -3.17
CA LYS A 364 -1.07 20.23 -4.47
C LYS A 364 -0.73 18.94 -5.21
N PHE A 365 0.53 18.49 -5.12
CA PHE A 365 0.97 17.23 -5.70
C PHE A 365 0.23 16.03 -5.08
N ARG A 366 0.14 15.96 -3.75
CA ARG A 366 -0.59 14.90 -3.04
C ARG A 366 -2.07 14.84 -3.42
N HIS A 367 -2.68 15.97 -3.73
CA HIS A 367 -4.08 16.05 -4.17
C HIS A 367 -4.27 15.91 -5.70
N GLY A 368 -3.19 15.79 -6.47
CA GLY A 368 -3.25 15.73 -7.94
C GLY A 368 -3.58 17.06 -8.61
N GLU A 369 -3.43 18.18 -7.90
CA GLU A 369 -3.72 19.55 -8.36
C GLU A 369 -2.45 20.31 -8.78
N ALA A 370 -1.30 19.66 -8.71
CA ALA A 370 -0.03 20.25 -9.12
C ALA A 370 -0.01 20.56 -10.62
N ALA A 371 0.57 21.71 -10.98
CA ALA A 371 0.84 22.03 -12.37
C ALA A 371 1.80 20.99 -12.98
N PRO A 372 1.56 20.54 -14.23
CA PRO A 372 2.42 19.57 -14.88
C PRO A 372 3.82 20.15 -15.10
N ARG A 373 4.84 19.54 -14.48
CA ARG A 373 6.26 19.90 -14.70
C ARG A 373 7.09 18.66 -14.90
N TRP A 374 7.73 18.58 -16.07
CA TRP A 374 8.62 17.49 -16.43
C TRP A 374 10.07 17.88 -16.18
N ARG A 375 10.79 17.06 -15.40
CA ARG A 375 12.24 17.20 -15.20
C ARG A 375 12.98 16.96 -16.52
N ASN A 376 12.61 15.89 -17.22
CA ASN A 376 13.21 15.47 -18.47
C ASN A 376 12.24 15.74 -19.63
N GLN A 377 12.19 16.99 -20.14
CA GLN A 377 11.25 17.37 -21.20
C GLN A 377 11.42 16.56 -22.49
N THR A 378 12.66 16.18 -22.82
CA THR A 378 12.93 15.35 -24.00
C THR A 378 12.32 13.98 -23.84
N LEU A 379 12.54 13.34 -22.68
CA LEU A 379 11.94 12.04 -22.36
C LEU A 379 10.41 12.10 -22.31
N ALA A 380 9.83 13.20 -21.82
CA ALA A 380 8.38 13.41 -21.80
C ALA A 380 7.75 13.25 -23.19
N TRP A 381 8.38 13.83 -24.21
CA TRP A 381 7.91 13.75 -25.59
C TRP A 381 7.95 12.30 -26.10
N PHE A 382 9.03 11.58 -25.87
CA PHE A 382 9.15 10.17 -26.26
C PHE A 382 8.15 9.30 -25.51
N PHE A 383 8.02 9.48 -24.19
CA PHE A 383 7.14 8.69 -23.34
C PHE A 383 5.68 8.84 -23.76
N ASN A 384 5.27 10.07 -24.10
CA ASN A 384 3.94 10.32 -24.61
C ASN A 384 3.69 9.62 -25.96
N ARG A 385 4.63 9.76 -26.91
CA ARG A 385 4.50 9.21 -28.26
C ARG A 385 4.62 7.69 -28.30
N LEU A 386 5.38 7.09 -27.39
CA LEU A 386 5.53 5.65 -27.22
C LEU A 386 4.49 5.04 -26.28
N GLN A 387 3.54 5.84 -25.77
CA GLN A 387 2.47 5.41 -24.86
C GLN A 387 2.98 4.76 -23.55
N ILE A 388 4.14 5.21 -23.06
CA ILE A 388 4.72 4.78 -21.78
C ILE A 388 4.11 5.58 -20.62
N ALA A 389 3.94 6.89 -20.80
CA ALA A 389 3.32 7.79 -19.81
C ALA A 389 2.56 8.93 -20.50
N GLN A 390 1.54 9.49 -19.85
CA GLN A 390 0.76 10.61 -20.39
C GLN A 390 1.37 11.97 -20.01
N ALA A 391 1.40 12.94 -20.94
CA ALA A 391 2.09 14.22 -20.76
C ALA A 391 1.31 15.29 -19.96
N GLU A 392 -0.01 15.12 -19.83
CA GLU A 392 -0.95 16.19 -19.45
C GLU A 392 -1.15 16.39 -17.93
N GLY A 393 -0.27 15.83 -17.09
CA GLY A 393 -0.43 15.94 -15.63
C GLY A 393 -1.59 15.14 -15.05
N GLN A 394 -2.22 14.27 -15.85
CA GLN A 394 -3.33 13.41 -15.43
C GLN A 394 -2.88 12.21 -14.58
N GLY A 395 -1.57 12.04 -14.40
CA GLY A 395 -1.00 10.84 -13.78
C GLY A 395 -1.41 10.65 -12.32
N ILE A 396 -1.05 11.60 -11.45
CA ILE A 396 -1.43 11.55 -10.04
C ILE A 396 -2.96 11.51 -9.85
N PRO A 397 -3.77 12.37 -10.54
CA PRO A 397 -5.23 12.24 -10.52
C PRO A 397 -5.74 10.86 -10.94
N THR A 398 -5.11 10.23 -11.93
CA THR A 398 -5.48 8.89 -12.38
C THR A 398 -5.18 7.83 -11.34
N ILE A 399 -4.04 7.90 -10.64
CA ILE A 399 -3.73 7.00 -9.52
C ILE A 399 -4.79 7.16 -8.44
N LEU A 400 -5.04 8.39 -7.98
CA LEU A 400 -6.04 8.70 -6.94
C LEU A 400 -7.44 8.20 -7.32
N ARG A 401 -7.88 8.48 -8.55
CA ARG A 401 -9.19 8.07 -9.05
C ARG A 401 -9.31 6.55 -9.15
N THR A 402 -8.35 5.88 -9.78
CA THR A 402 -8.43 4.43 -10.02
C THR A 402 -8.36 3.65 -8.70
N MET A 403 -7.53 4.07 -7.75
CA MET A 403 -7.49 3.44 -6.41
C MET A 403 -8.86 3.56 -5.71
N ARG A 404 -9.50 4.73 -5.79
CA ARG A 404 -10.83 4.98 -5.21
C ARG A 404 -11.94 4.16 -5.89
N GLU A 405 -11.96 4.14 -7.22
CA GLU A 405 -12.96 3.40 -8.01
C GLU A 405 -12.94 1.90 -7.70
N GLU A 406 -11.76 1.34 -7.47
CA GLU A 406 -11.55 -0.08 -7.15
C GLU A 406 -11.62 -0.39 -5.64
N GLY A 407 -11.98 0.58 -4.78
CA GLY A 407 -12.09 0.36 -3.33
C GLY A 407 -10.76 0.14 -2.59
N CYS A 408 -9.62 0.46 -3.23
CA CYS A 408 -8.32 0.41 -2.59
C CYS A 408 -8.10 1.65 -1.68
N PRO A 409 -7.28 1.55 -0.62
CA PRO A 409 -6.91 2.72 0.16
C PRO A 409 -6.19 3.76 -0.69
N PRO A 410 -6.29 5.06 -0.36
CA PRO A 410 -5.63 6.09 -1.16
C PRO A 410 -4.11 5.89 -1.18
N PRO A 411 -3.44 6.23 -2.30
CA PRO A 411 -1.98 6.21 -2.38
C PRO A 411 -1.36 7.19 -1.37
N VAL A 412 -0.17 6.87 -0.87
CA VAL A 412 0.62 7.75 0.00
C VAL A 412 1.87 8.18 -0.75
N PHE A 413 2.17 9.48 -0.73
CA PHE A 413 3.37 10.03 -1.34
C PHE A 413 4.33 10.51 -0.25
N ASP A 414 5.43 9.77 -0.09
CA ASP A 414 6.56 10.16 0.75
C ASP A 414 7.60 10.84 -0.13
N VAL A 415 7.86 12.12 0.15
CA VAL A 415 8.63 13.01 -0.72
C VAL A 415 9.64 13.75 0.13
N ASP A 416 10.90 13.67 -0.28
CA ASP A 416 11.99 14.47 0.26
C ASP A 416 12.79 15.13 -0.89
N GLU A 417 13.88 15.82 -0.56
CA GLU A 417 14.72 16.50 -1.56
C GLU A 417 15.43 15.51 -2.50
N ALA A 418 15.67 14.29 -2.05
CA ALA A 418 16.49 13.28 -2.72
C ALA A 418 15.66 12.22 -3.47
N ARG A 419 14.37 12.04 -3.16
CA ARG A 419 13.53 10.99 -3.76
C ARG A 419 12.03 11.26 -3.62
N VAL A 420 11.27 10.57 -4.46
CA VAL A 420 9.80 10.47 -4.40
C VAL A 420 9.42 9.00 -4.29
N ILE A 421 8.60 8.64 -3.30
CA ILE A 421 8.06 7.30 -3.13
C ILE A 421 6.53 7.36 -3.25
N CYS A 422 5.99 6.65 -4.23
CA CYS A 422 4.57 6.40 -4.37
C CYS A 422 4.25 5.04 -3.73
N VAL A 423 3.47 5.06 -2.65
CA VAL A 423 3.02 3.88 -1.92
C VAL A 423 1.58 3.57 -2.33
N LEU A 424 1.36 2.37 -2.86
CA LEU A 424 0.07 1.86 -3.29
C LEU A 424 -0.35 0.73 -2.33
N PRO A 425 -1.27 0.98 -1.38
CA PRO A 425 -1.76 -0.07 -0.48
C PRO A 425 -2.63 -1.09 -1.21
N ALA A 426 -2.56 -2.36 -0.79
CA ALA A 426 -3.38 -3.43 -1.36
C ALA A 426 -4.85 -3.25 -1.01
N HIS A 427 -5.74 -3.77 -1.86
CA HIS A 427 -7.16 -3.84 -1.57
C HIS A 427 -7.41 -4.59 -0.23
N PRO A 428 -8.27 -4.09 0.68
CA PRO A 428 -8.44 -4.69 2.01
C PRO A 428 -8.91 -6.15 2.00
N ARG A 429 -9.68 -6.54 0.97
CA ARG A 429 -10.08 -7.95 0.77
C ARG A 429 -8.90 -8.91 0.61
N TYR A 430 -7.78 -8.43 0.07
CA TYR A 430 -6.58 -9.25 -0.02
C TYR A 430 -5.98 -9.51 1.37
N ALA A 431 -5.97 -8.50 2.26
CA ALA A 431 -5.52 -8.68 3.63
C ALA A 431 -6.36 -9.76 4.34
N MET A 432 -7.68 -9.74 4.18
CA MET A 432 -8.57 -10.77 4.73
C MET A 432 -8.27 -12.17 4.18
N MET A 433 -8.16 -12.32 2.85
CA MET A 433 -7.85 -13.61 2.23
C MET A 433 -6.51 -14.17 2.72
N ARG A 434 -5.52 -13.30 2.90
CA ARG A 434 -4.19 -13.67 3.39
C ARG A 434 -4.21 -14.06 4.87
N GLU A 435 -4.89 -13.30 5.72
CA GLU A 435 -5.08 -13.65 7.13
C GLU A 435 -5.74 -15.03 7.27
N ILE A 436 -6.75 -15.33 6.43
CA ILE A 436 -7.38 -16.66 6.35
C ILE A 436 -6.36 -17.75 5.94
N ARG A 437 -5.55 -17.50 4.90
CA ARG A 437 -4.51 -18.46 4.47
C ARG A 437 -3.43 -18.67 5.53
N SER A 438 -3.07 -17.64 6.29
CA SER A 438 -2.12 -17.77 7.41
C SER A 438 -2.67 -18.74 8.44
N VAL A 439 -3.94 -18.57 8.84
CA VAL A 439 -4.61 -19.50 9.76
C VAL A 439 -4.62 -20.93 9.20
N GLU A 440 -4.88 -21.11 7.91
CA GLU A 440 -4.82 -22.43 7.26
C GLU A 440 -3.42 -23.05 7.29
N GLN A 441 -2.37 -22.24 7.12
CA GLN A 441 -0.98 -22.69 7.22
C GLN A 441 -0.60 -23.07 8.65
N ASP A 442 -0.95 -22.22 9.63
CA ASP A 442 -0.72 -22.47 11.06
C ASP A 442 -1.42 -23.76 11.49
N LEU A 443 -2.65 -23.96 11.02
CA LEU A 443 -3.39 -25.22 11.16
C LEU A 443 -2.65 -26.38 10.46
N ALA A 444 -2.14 -26.22 9.24
CA ALA A 444 -1.46 -27.30 8.53
C ALA A 444 -0.14 -27.72 9.21
N ILE A 445 0.61 -26.80 9.80
CA ILE A 445 1.89 -27.08 10.48
C ILE A 445 1.72 -27.47 11.95
N GLY A 446 0.51 -27.34 12.49
CA GLY A 446 0.15 -27.71 13.85
C GLY A 446 0.42 -26.65 14.92
N ASP A 447 0.60 -25.39 14.51
CA ASP A 447 0.65 -24.24 15.42
C ASP A 447 -0.77 -23.76 15.75
N TRP A 448 -1.48 -24.57 16.51
CA TRP A 448 -2.91 -24.37 16.77
C TRP A 448 -3.19 -23.13 17.62
N GLU A 449 -2.26 -22.76 18.52
CA GLU A 449 -2.39 -21.58 19.37
C GLU A 449 -2.30 -20.29 18.56
N GLU A 450 -1.36 -20.21 17.61
CA GLU A 450 -1.30 -19.06 16.70
C GLU A 450 -2.51 -19.00 15.76
N ALA A 451 -2.91 -20.15 15.20
CA ALA A 451 -4.11 -20.24 14.37
C ALA A 451 -5.35 -19.73 15.12
N GLN A 452 -5.50 -20.08 16.40
CA GLN A 452 -6.58 -19.63 17.27
C GLN A 452 -6.53 -18.11 17.50
N ARG A 453 -5.36 -17.57 17.83
CA ARG A 453 -5.19 -16.12 18.03
C ARG A 453 -5.53 -15.35 16.76
N SER A 454 -5.02 -15.80 15.62
CA SER A 454 -5.22 -15.17 14.32
C SER A 454 -6.67 -15.21 13.86
N VAL A 455 -7.33 -16.39 13.92
CA VAL A 455 -8.73 -16.51 13.51
C VAL A 455 -9.68 -15.73 14.43
N THR A 456 -9.37 -15.64 15.73
CA THR A 456 -10.17 -14.84 16.68
C THR A 456 -10.12 -13.36 16.31
N LYS A 457 -8.94 -12.82 15.98
CA LYS A 457 -8.78 -11.43 15.51
C LYS A 457 -9.53 -11.14 14.21
N ILE A 458 -9.68 -12.15 13.34
CA ILE A 458 -10.50 -12.03 12.13
C ILE A 458 -11.97 -11.91 12.52
N LEU A 459 -12.46 -12.80 13.38
CA LEU A 459 -13.86 -12.81 13.83
C LEU A 459 -14.26 -11.61 14.71
N GLU A 460 -13.31 -10.98 15.40
CA GLU A 460 -13.55 -9.70 16.10
C GLU A 460 -13.81 -8.54 15.13
N ARG A 461 -13.20 -8.58 13.93
CA ARG A 461 -13.38 -7.57 12.88
C ARG A 461 -14.59 -7.88 11.98
N ASP A 462 -14.81 -9.16 11.67
CA ASP A 462 -15.89 -9.65 10.83
C ASP A 462 -16.47 -10.96 11.41
N PRO A 463 -17.42 -10.88 12.36
CA PRO A 463 -18.03 -12.05 12.99
C PRO A 463 -18.81 -12.94 12.02
N GLY A 464 -19.21 -12.40 10.85
CA GLY A 464 -20.01 -13.10 9.84
C GLY A 464 -19.17 -13.87 8.81
N ASN A 465 -17.84 -13.80 8.89
CA ASN A 465 -16.97 -14.41 7.88
C ASN A 465 -17.07 -15.94 7.89
N ALA A 466 -17.75 -16.50 6.89
CA ALA A 466 -18.05 -17.93 6.83
C ALA A 466 -16.80 -18.82 6.89
N ARG A 467 -15.71 -18.45 6.19
CA ARG A 467 -14.47 -19.26 6.19
C ARG A 467 -13.73 -19.15 7.51
N ALA A 468 -13.66 -17.96 8.12
CA ALA A 468 -13.06 -17.79 9.43
C ALA A 468 -13.83 -18.56 10.52
N LEU A 469 -15.17 -18.60 10.45
CA LEU A 469 -15.97 -19.41 11.37
C LEU A 469 -15.67 -20.92 11.23
N GLN A 470 -15.54 -21.43 10.00
CA GLN A 470 -15.15 -22.82 9.77
C GLN A 470 -13.76 -23.12 10.34
N LEU A 471 -12.78 -22.26 10.04
CA LEU A 471 -11.42 -22.41 10.57
C LEU A 471 -11.39 -22.32 12.09
N PHE A 472 -12.18 -21.44 12.70
CA PHE A 472 -12.30 -21.35 14.14
C PHE A 472 -12.79 -22.67 14.73
N ALA A 473 -13.80 -23.30 14.13
CA ALA A 473 -14.27 -24.62 14.57
C ALA A 473 -13.20 -25.71 14.41
N GLU A 474 -12.50 -25.72 13.28
CA GLU A 474 -11.41 -26.68 12.97
C GLU A 474 -10.25 -26.54 13.97
N VAL A 475 -9.78 -25.31 14.21
CA VAL A 475 -8.71 -24.99 15.15
C VAL A 475 -9.07 -25.44 16.57
N LEU A 476 -10.28 -25.10 17.05
CA LEU A 476 -10.70 -25.47 18.41
C LEU A 476 -10.89 -26.98 18.58
N THR A 477 -11.33 -27.67 17.52
CA THR A 477 -11.42 -29.14 17.49
C THR A 477 -10.03 -29.78 17.59
N SER A 478 -9.05 -29.23 16.87
CA SER A 478 -7.65 -29.68 16.93
C SER A 478 -7.02 -29.41 18.30
N LEU A 479 -7.25 -28.24 18.88
CA LEU A 479 -6.82 -27.88 20.24
C LEU A 479 -7.51 -28.72 21.33
N ARG A 480 -8.73 -29.22 21.05
CA ARG A 480 -9.65 -29.80 22.03
C ARG A 480 -10.00 -28.82 23.16
N ASP A 481 -10.07 -27.53 22.83
CA ASP A 481 -10.46 -26.46 23.75
C ASP A 481 -11.75 -25.76 23.24
N PRO A 482 -12.91 -26.09 23.82
CA PRO A 482 -14.18 -25.48 23.43
C PRO A 482 -14.48 -24.13 24.11
N ALA A 483 -13.70 -23.72 25.12
CA ALA A 483 -13.99 -22.51 25.91
C ALA A 483 -14.07 -21.21 25.07
N PRO A 484 -13.19 -20.98 24.07
CA PRO A 484 -13.23 -19.80 23.21
C PRO A 484 -14.53 -19.70 22.40
N LEU A 485 -15.04 -20.83 21.92
CA LEU A 485 -16.31 -20.88 21.18
C LEU A 485 -17.48 -20.51 22.08
N VAL A 486 -17.50 -21.00 23.32
CA VAL A 486 -18.56 -20.65 24.28
C VAL A 486 -18.54 -19.16 24.61
N LYS A 487 -17.34 -18.58 24.75
CA LYS A 487 -17.19 -17.13 24.92
C LYS A 487 -17.75 -16.39 23.72
N TRP A 488 -17.36 -16.79 22.51
CA TRP A 488 -17.82 -16.17 21.26
C TRP A 488 -19.35 -16.25 21.09
N LEU A 489 -19.97 -17.40 21.38
CA LEU A 489 -21.43 -17.58 21.30
C LEU A 489 -22.22 -16.72 22.32
N LYS A 490 -21.59 -16.30 23.41
CA LYS A 490 -22.20 -15.47 24.46
C LYS A 490 -21.98 -13.96 24.25
N THR A 491 -21.13 -13.57 23.31
CA THR A 491 -20.85 -12.16 23.02
C THR A 491 -22.04 -11.54 22.29
N ASP A 492 -22.55 -10.42 22.82
CA ASP A 492 -23.63 -9.65 22.18
C ASP A 492 -23.19 -9.14 20.79
N GLY A 493 -24.03 -9.35 19.78
CA GLY A 493 -23.75 -9.00 18.38
C GLY A 493 -23.36 -10.19 17.49
N ASN A 494 -23.03 -11.35 18.06
CA ASN A 494 -22.77 -12.56 17.29
C ASN A 494 -24.09 -13.31 17.01
N GLU A 495 -24.69 -13.07 15.85
CA GLU A 495 -25.96 -13.68 15.43
C GLU A 495 -25.81 -15.15 14.98
N TRP A 496 -25.37 -16.02 15.91
CA TRP A 496 -25.07 -17.42 15.58
C TRP A 496 -26.30 -18.21 15.09
N GLU A 497 -27.52 -17.77 15.43
CA GLU A 497 -28.78 -18.40 14.99
C GLU A 497 -29.05 -18.25 13.49
N HIS A 498 -28.38 -17.32 12.81
CA HIS A 498 -28.49 -17.08 11.37
C HIS A 498 -27.36 -17.74 10.55
N LEU A 499 -26.41 -18.41 11.22
CA LEU A 499 -25.30 -19.08 10.55
C LEU A 499 -25.75 -20.26 9.70
N SER A 500 -24.92 -20.62 8.73
CA SER A 500 -25.17 -21.78 7.89
C SER A 500 -25.17 -23.08 8.70
N ARG A 501 -25.94 -24.06 8.22
CA ARG A 501 -26.04 -25.39 8.82
C ARG A 501 -24.67 -26.05 8.99
N ASP A 502 -23.75 -25.85 8.04
CA ASP A 502 -22.39 -26.39 8.09
C ASP A 502 -21.59 -25.86 9.28
N VAL A 503 -21.64 -24.54 9.51
CA VAL A 503 -20.93 -23.90 10.63
C VAL A 503 -21.53 -24.37 11.96
N LEU A 504 -22.86 -24.45 12.08
CA LEU A 504 -23.52 -24.95 13.28
C LEU A 504 -23.12 -26.39 13.64
N LEU A 505 -22.99 -27.25 12.62
CA LEU A 505 -22.53 -28.63 12.82
C LEU A 505 -21.08 -28.68 13.29
N GLN A 506 -20.18 -27.92 12.67
CA GLN A 506 -18.77 -27.86 13.08
C GLN A 506 -18.61 -27.29 14.51
N PHE A 507 -19.38 -26.26 14.87
CA PHE A 507 -19.40 -25.71 16.22
C PHE A 507 -19.88 -26.74 17.25
N SER A 508 -20.92 -27.51 16.92
CA SER A 508 -21.38 -28.59 17.80
C SER A 508 -20.32 -29.67 18.03
N GLU A 509 -19.53 -30.00 17.00
CA GLU A 509 -18.44 -30.96 17.11
C GLU A 509 -17.28 -30.41 17.95
N ALA A 510 -16.88 -29.16 17.73
CA ALA A 510 -15.85 -28.49 18.51
C ALA A 510 -16.19 -28.51 20.02
N LEU A 511 -17.45 -28.21 20.40
CA LEU A 511 -17.92 -28.24 21.79
C LEU A 511 -17.79 -29.62 22.47
N VAL A 512 -17.87 -30.70 21.70
CA VAL A 512 -17.86 -32.08 22.22
C VAL A 512 -16.48 -32.75 22.08
N SER A 513 -15.55 -32.14 21.33
CA SER A 513 -14.20 -32.65 21.11
C SER A 513 -13.26 -32.55 22.34
N GLY A 514 -13.60 -31.69 23.32
CA GLY A 514 -12.78 -31.41 24.50
C GLY A 514 -12.64 -32.59 25.47
N LYS A 515 -11.51 -32.68 26.19
CA LYS A 515 -11.24 -33.74 27.19
C LYS A 515 -12.23 -33.74 28.35
N ASP A 516 -12.66 -32.56 28.79
CA ASP A 516 -13.67 -32.35 29.85
C ASP A 516 -14.93 -31.72 29.26
N THR A 517 -15.78 -32.52 28.60
CA THR A 517 -17.07 -32.03 28.10
C THR A 517 -18.03 -31.79 29.28
N SER A 518 -18.20 -30.53 29.68
CA SER A 518 -19.18 -30.12 30.69
C SER A 518 -20.61 -30.33 30.19
N ASP A 519 -21.57 -30.48 31.11
CA ASP A 519 -22.99 -30.55 30.74
C ASP A 519 -23.47 -29.22 30.12
N GLU A 520 -22.82 -28.10 30.44
CA GLU A 520 -23.06 -26.81 29.78
C GLU A 520 -22.70 -26.85 28.29
N TYR A 521 -21.53 -27.39 27.93
CA TYR A 521 -21.09 -27.48 26.53
C TYR A 521 -22.01 -28.38 25.71
N ARG A 522 -22.46 -29.50 26.31
CA ARG A 522 -23.46 -30.37 25.68
C ARG A 522 -24.78 -29.65 25.47
N ALA A 523 -25.27 -28.88 26.45
CA ALA A 523 -26.50 -28.12 26.31
C ALA A 523 -26.41 -27.05 25.20
N ILE A 524 -25.26 -26.41 25.03
CA ILE A 524 -25.01 -25.49 23.90
C ILE A 524 -24.98 -26.26 22.57
N ALA A 525 -24.25 -27.36 22.50
CA ALA A 525 -24.18 -28.20 21.28
C ALA A 525 -25.57 -28.69 20.85
N HIS A 526 -26.43 -29.09 21.79
CA HIS A 526 -27.81 -29.49 21.51
C HIS A 526 -28.65 -28.35 20.94
N ARG A 527 -28.47 -27.11 21.44
CA ARG A 527 -29.13 -25.92 20.87
C ARG A 527 -28.69 -25.65 19.44
N LEU A 528 -27.38 -25.72 19.16
CA LEU A 528 -26.85 -25.55 17.81
C LEU A 528 -27.40 -26.62 16.85
N LEU A 529 -27.44 -27.88 17.30
CA LEU A 529 -27.98 -29.00 16.51
C LEU A 529 -29.48 -28.87 16.27
N SER A 530 -30.25 -28.44 17.27
CA SER A 530 -31.67 -28.16 17.10
C SER A 530 -31.92 -27.05 16.08
N ARG A 531 -31.06 -26.03 16.03
CA ARG A 531 -31.13 -24.98 15.01
C ARG A 531 -30.73 -25.49 13.64
N ALA A 532 -29.65 -26.26 13.54
CA ALA A 532 -29.20 -26.89 12.29
C ALA A 532 -30.26 -27.84 11.70
N ALA A 533 -31.04 -28.50 12.57
CA ALA A 533 -32.15 -29.38 12.21
C ALA A 533 -33.43 -28.63 11.77
N SER A 534 -33.50 -27.31 11.94
CA SER A 534 -34.68 -26.53 11.55
C SER A 534 -34.79 -26.36 10.04
N GLY A 535 -36.03 -26.33 9.54
CA GLY A 535 -36.34 -26.22 8.11
C GLY A 535 -36.43 -27.58 7.39
N ARG A 536 -36.55 -27.54 6.06
CA ARG A 536 -36.51 -28.75 5.23
C ARG A 536 -35.08 -29.27 5.15
N LEU A 537 -34.93 -30.59 5.29
CA LEU A 537 -33.65 -31.30 5.21
C LEU A 537 -33.69 -32.26 4.03
N GLU A 538 -32.62 -32.31 3.25
CA GLU A 538 -32.40 -33.44 2.34
C GLU A 538 -31.81 -34.63 3.13
N GLU A 539 -31.92 -35.86 2.61
CA GLU A 539 -31.44 -37.07 3.29
C GLU A 539 -29.95 -36.99 3.67
N ARG A 540 -29.12 -36.39 2.80
CA ARG A 540 -27.68 -36.19 3.07
C ARG A 540 -27.44 -35.23 4.24
N GLU A 541 -28.24 -34.19 4.36
CA GLU A 541 -28.14 -33.19 5.43
C GLU A 541 -28.66 -33.76 6.74
N LEU A 542 -29.79 -34.46 6.70
CA LEU A 542 -30.35 -35.21 7.83
C LEU A 542 -29.28 -36.16 8.41
N ARG A 543 -28.61 -36.94 7.55
CA ARG A 543 -27.56 -37.86 7.99
C ARG A 543 -26.46 -37.15 8.78
N ARG A 544 -25.98 -35.99 8.31
CA ARG A 544 -24.93 -35.22 8.99
C ARG A 544 -25.39 -34.71 10.36
N VAL A 545 -26.62 -34.19 10.44
CA VAL A 545 -27.21 -33.70 11.70
C VAL A 545 -27.37 -34.85 12.70
N ILE A 546 -27.88 -36.00 12.27
CA ILE A 546 -28.08 -37.16 13.15
C ILE A 546 -26.75 -37.72 13.65
N VAL A 547 -25.74 -37.85 12.79
CA VAL A 547 -24.40 -38.29 13.21
C VAL A 547 -23.83 -37.33 14.27
N ALA A 548 -23.97 -36.02 14.07
CA ALA A 548 -23.52 -35.02 15.04
C ALA A 548 -24.30 -35.09 16.37
N MET A 549 -25.62 -35.33 16.32
CA MET A 549 -26.45 -35.57 17.52
C MET A 549 -26.01 -36.83 18.27
N ILE A 550 -25.76 -37.94 17.57
CA ILE A 550 -25.30 -39.19 18.18
C ILE A 550 -23.94 -39.01 18.85
N ARG A 551 -22.98 -38.34 18.17
CA ARG A 551 -21.66 -37.99 18.75
C ARG A 551 -21.80 -37.11 19.99
N SER A 552 -22.75 -36.18 19.98
CA SER A 552 -23.07 -35.26 21.09
C SER A 552 -23.93 -35.89 22.19
N ARG A 553 -24.19 -37.21 22.12
CA ARG A 553 -25.06 -37.97 23.03
C ARG A 553 -26.51 -37.47 23.08
N ASP A 554 -26.97 -36.77 22.05
CA ASP A 554 -28.34 -36.29 21.89
C ASP A 554 -29.22 -37.33 21.17
N HIS A 555 -29.22 -38.55 21.71
CA HIS A 555 -29.90 -39.69 21.07
C HIS A 555 -31.42 -39.51 21.00
N ARG A 556 -32.01 -38.79 21.96
CA ARG A 556 -33.46 -38.58 22.02
C ARG A 556 -33.93 -37.65 20.90
N ASN A 557 -33.27 -36.50 20.71
CA ASN A 557 -33.64 -35.58 19.64
C ASN A 557 -33.31 -36.18 18.26
N ALA A 558 -32.25 -36.98 18.16
CA ALA A 558 -31.95 -37.74 16.94
C ALA A 558 -33.12 -38.66 16.53
N ILE A 559 -33.67 -39.44 17.48
CA ILE A 559 -34.82 -40.32 17.20
C ILE A 559 -36.05 -39.50 16.82
N GLN A 560 -36.35 -38.40 17.54
CA GLN A 560 -37.49 -37.53 17.24
C GLN A 560 -37.40 -36.91 15.84
N LEU A 561 -36.21 -36.47 15.43
CA LEU A 561 -35.98 -35.92 14.10
C LEU A 561 -36.16 -36.98 13.02
N LEU A 562 -35.64 -38.20 13.22
CA LEU A 562 -35.84 -39.34 12.32
C LEU A 562 -37.32 -39.73 12.21
N ASP A 563 -38.06 -39.74 13.33
CA ASP A 563 -39.50 -40.00 13.37
C ASP A 563 -40.30 -38.96 12.61
N GLY A 564 -39.99 -37.68 12.78
CA GLY A 564 -40.61 -36.59 12.04
C GLY A 564 -40.35 -36.71 10.54
N TYR A 565 -39.10 -36.95 10.16
CA TYR A 565 -38.71 -37.08 8.76
C TYR A 565 -39.40 -38.26 8.05
N ALA A 566 -39.52 -39.42 8.72
CA ALA A 566 -40.19 -40.59 8.18
C ALA A 566 -41.70 -40.41 7.95
N LYS A 567 -42.36 -39.55 8.74
CA LYS A 567 -43.78 -39.22 8.52
C LYS A 567 -44.00 -38.43 7.24
N GLU A 568 -43.02 -37.63 6.84
CA GLU A 568 -43.10 -36.75 5.67
C GLU A 568 -42.55 -37.44 4.40
N HIS A 569 -41.63 -38.40 4.55
CA HIS A 569 -40.92 -39.05 3.44
C HIS A 569 -40.99 -40.56 3.54
N ASN A 570 -42.02 -41.17 2.94
CA ASN A 570 -42.27 -42.61 3.05
C ASN A 570 -41.14 -43.48 2.43
N GLU A 571 -40.36 -42.91 1.50
CA GLU A 571 -39.26 -43.58 0.80
C GLU A 571 -38.09 -43.96 1.73
N VAL A 572 -37.94 -43.29 2.87
CA VAL A 572 -36.82 -43.51 3.81
C VAL A 572 -36.89 -44.88 4.49
N HIS A 573 -38.07 -45.51 4.49
CA HIS A 573 -38.26 -46.88 4.97
C HIS A 573 -37.54 -47.93 4.10
N TYR A 574 -37.08 -47.54 2.91
CA TYR A 574 -36.24 -48.36 2.04
C TYR A 574 -34.76 -47.94 2.05
N SER A 575 -34.40 -46.92 2.85
CA SER A 575 -33.01 -46.44 2.97
C SER A 575 -32.27 -47.21 4.07
N ALA A 576 -31.23 -47.95 3.67
CA ALA A 576 -30.34 -48.63 4.60
C ALA A 576 -29.67 -47.64 5.58
N SER A 577 -29.32 -46.45 5.10
CA SER A 577 -28.65 -45.42 5.90
C SER A 577 -29.56 -44.86 7.01
N PHE A 578 -30.84 -44.65 6.71
CA PHE A 578 -31.84 -44.22 7.68
C PHE A 578 -32.00 -45.24 8.82
N HIS A 579 -32.14 -46.52 8.44
CA HIS A 579 -32.25 -47.62 9.39
C HIS A 579 -30.99 -47.77 10.27
N GLN A 580 -29.80 -47.60 9.68
CA GLN A 580 -28.54 -47.64 10.42
C GLN A 580 -28.45 -46.51 11.46
N LEU A 581 -28.72 -45.26 11.07
CA LEU A 581 -28.69 -44.10 11.98
C LEU A 581 -29.69 -44.23 13.13
N ARG A 582 -30.89 -44.76 12.84
CA ARG A 582 -31.91 -45.00 13.84
C ARG A 582 -31.48 -46.09 14.83
N GLY A 583 -30.88 -47.17 14.33
CA GLY A 583 -30.28 -48.22 15.14
C GLY A 583 -29.23 -47.67 16.09
N ASP A 584 -28.30 -46.85 15.59
CA ASP A 584 -27.23 -46.24 16.37
C ASP A 584 -27.76 -45.31 17.48
N ALA A 585 -28.77 -44.48 17.17
CA ALA A 585 -29.40 -43.62 18.17
C ALA A 585 -30.10 -44.44 19.28
N LEU A 586 -30.77 -45.54 18.91
CA LEU A 586 -31.40 -46.47 19.86
C LEU A 586 -30.36 -47.20 20.73
N ILE A 587 -29.20 -47.58 20.19
CA ILE A 587 -28.08 -48.11 20.99
C ILE A 587 -27.65 -47.08 22.04
N GLY A 588 -27.54 -45.81 21.67
CA GLY A 588 -27.23 -44.73 22.59
C GLY A 588 -28.25 -44.59 23.74
N MET A 589 -29.55 -44.67 23.43
CA MET A 589 -30.62 -44.69 24.43
C MET A 589 -30.56 -45.92 25.33
N ALA A 590 -30.31 -47.09 24.77
CA ALA A 590 -30.13 -48.33 25.53
C ALA A 590 -28.96 -48.20 26.51
N ASN A 591 -27.81 -47.68 26.08
CA ASN A 591 -26.64 -47.44 26.93
C ASN A 591 -26.94 -46.47 28.08
N LYS A 592 -27.72 -45.42 27.85
CA LYS A 592 -28.15 -44.48 28.90
C LYS A 592 -29.04 -45.15 29.95
N CYS A 593 -29.96 -46.02 29.51
CA CYS A 593 -30.81 -46.81 30.40
C CYS A 593 -29.97 -47.82 31.20
N LEU A 594 -29.03 -48.51 30.55
CA LEU A 594 -28.12 -49.46 31.18
C LEU A 594 -27.24 -48.81 32.24
N ALA A 595 -26.71 -47.61 31.99
CA ALA A 595 -25.93 -46.85 32.96
C ALA A 595 -26.77 -46.46 34.19
N THR A 596 -28.03 -46.07 33.97
CA THR A 596 -28.98 -45.72 35.05
C THR A 596 -29.34 -46.95 35.89
N ALA A 597 -29.57 -48.09 35.24
CA ALA A 597 -29.91 -49.36 35.89
C ALA A 597 -28.76 -49.93 36.74
N ARG A 598 -27.50 -49.71 36.34
CA ARG A 598 -26.30 -50.15 37.06
C ARG A 598 -25.93 -49.27 38.26
N ARG A 599 -26.43 -48.04 38.35
CA ARG A 599 -26.12 -47.13 39.48
C ARG A 599 -26.75 -47.65 40.77
N SER A 600 -25.92 -48.01 41.75
CA SER A 600 -26.35 -48.55 43.05
C SER A 600 -27.20 -47.58 43.87
N LYS A 601 -26.98 -46.27 43.70
CA LYS A 601 -27.70 -45.19 44.39
C LYS A 601 -29.10 -44.89 43.80
N THR A 602 -29.45 -45.48 42.66
CA THR A 602 -30.74 -45.25 42.00
C THR A 602 -31.83 -46.10 42.66
N PRO A 603 -33.05 -45.57 42.93
CA PRO A 603 -34.15 -46.33 43.51
C PRO A 603 -34.49 -47.61 42.75
N HIS A 604 -34.90 -48.67 43.46
CA HIS A 604 -35.19 -49.99 42.87
C HIS A 604 -36.15 -49.91 41.68
N ALA A 605 -37.30 -49.25 41.88
CA ALA A 605 -38.32 -49.07 40.84
C ALA A 605 -37.79 -48.33 39.59
N THR A 606 -36.91 -47.35 39.77
CA THR A 606 -36.29 -46.62 38.66
C THR A 606 -35.28 -47.49 37.91
N ARG A 607 -34.56 -48.37 38.62
CA ARG A 607 -33.65 -49.35 37.98
C ARG A 607 -34.40 -50.41 37.18
N GLU A 608 -35.52 -50.92 37.69
CA GLU A 608 -36.36 -51.87 36.94
C GLU A 608 -36.92 -51.24 35.67
N ARG A 609 -37.50 -50.04 35.76
CA ARG A 609 -37.96 -49.32 34.56
C ARG A 609 -36.83 -49.08 33.56
N ALA A 610 -35.63 -48.74 34.04
CA ALA A 610 -34.47 -48.56 33.17
C ALA A 610 -34.01 -49.88 32.52
N TRP A 611 -34.19 -51.03 33.18
CA TRP A 611 -33.94 -52.33 32.59
C TRP A 611 -34.93 -52.68 31.48
N ASP A 612 -36.22 -52.46 31.71
CA ASP A 612 -37.25 -52.73 30.72
C ASP A 612 -37.09 -51.83 29.49
N GLN A 613 -36.78 -50.54 29.70
CA GLN A 613 -36.47 -49.59 28.63
C GLN A 613 -35.20 -49.97 27.85
N PHE A 614 -34.16 -50.46 28.54
CA PHE A 614 -32.97 -50.99 27.87
C PHE A 614 -33.31 -52.16 26.94
N GLU A 615 -34.10 -53.13 27.41
CA GLU A 615 -34.48 -54.29 26.59
C GLU A 615 -35.33 -53.89 25.38
N GLN A 616 -36.22 -52.92 25.55
CA GLN A 616 -37.01 -52.35 24.46
C GLN A 616 -36.11 -51.68 23.42
N TYR A 617 -35.28 -50.70 23.82
CA TYR A 617 -34.42 -49.98 22.89
C TYR A 617 -33.39 -50.91 22.21
N ALA A 618 -32.85 -51.89 22.94
CA ALA A 618 -31.93 -52.86 22.36
C ALA A 618 -32.61 -53.78 21.33
N ARG A 619 -33.89 -54.13 21.52
CA ARG A 619 -34.66 -54.90 20.55
C ARG A 619 -34.94 -54.09 19.28
N GLU A 620 -35.41 -52.86 19.45
CA GLU A 620 -35.69 -51.95 18.33
C GLU A 620 -34.41 -51.62 17.55
N ALA A 621 -33.30 -51.36 18.24
CA ALA A 621 -31.99 -51.13 17.60
C ALA A 621 -31.58 -52.31 16.71
N LYS A 622 -31.72 -53.54 17.21
CA LYS A 622 -31.39 -54.75 16.45
C LYS A 622 -32.26 -54.90 15.20
N ASP A 623 -33.56 -54.66 15.30
CA ASP A 623 -34.48 -54.74 14.16
C ASP A 623 -34.10 -53.72 13.06
N HIS A 624 -33.81 -52.47 13.45
CA HIS A 624 -33.36 -51.46 12.51
C HIS A 624 -32.01 -51.79 11.88
N LEU A 625 -31.03 -52.27 12.64
CA LEU A 625 -29.72 -52.68 12.10
C LEU A 625 -29.82 -53.87 11.15
N LEU A 626 -30.68 -54.85 11.42
CA LEU A 626 -30.93 -55.98 10.51
C LEU A 626 -31.56 -55.50 9.19
N LYS A 627 -32.53 -54.60 9.25
CA LYS A 627 -33.12 -53.97 8.06
C LYS A 627 -32.05 -53.25 7.24
N ALA A 628 -31.21 -52.44 7.88
CA ALA A 628 -30.09 -51.77 7.22
C ALA A 628 -29.12 -52.75 6.55
N LEU A 629 -28.80 -53.86 7.22
CA LEU A 629 -27.91 -54.91 6.69
C LEU A 629 -28.48 -55.56 5.43
N THR A 630 -29.78 -55.88 5.43
CA THR A 630 -30.44 -56.50 4.28
C THR A 630 -30.58 -55.58 3.06
N MET A 631 -30.59 -54.27 3.30
CA MET A 631 -30.83 -53.25 2.28
C MET A 631 -29.54 -52.64 1.70
N SER A 632 -28.40 -52.75 2.41
CA SER A 632 -27.17 -52.08 2.02
C SER A 632 -26.31 -52.92 1.06
N PRO A 633 -25.95 -52.41 -0.13
CA PRO A 633 -24.89 -53.00 -0.96
C PRO A 633 -23.48 -52.50 -0.60
N ASP A 634 -23.34 -51.52 0.29
CA ASP A 634 -22.05 -50.91 0.67
C ASP A 634 -21.32 -51.73 1.75
N ALA A 635 -20.15 -52.28 1.40
CA ALA A 635 -19.31 -53.09 2.28
C ALA A 635 -18.85 -52.35 3.56
N ASN A 636 -18.60 -51.04 3.49
CA ASN A 636 -18.16 -50.26 4.64
C ASN A 636 -19.32 -50.06 5.64
N LEU A 637 -20.51 -49.80 5.12
CA LEU A 637 -21.71 -49.66 5.94
C LEU A 637 -22.08 -51.01 6.59
N ILE A 638 -21.98 -52.11 5.85
CA ILE A 638 -22.17 -53.48 6.36
C ILE A 638 -21.23 -53.75 7.54
N SER A 639 -19.93 -53.50 7.38
CA SER A 639 -18.94 -53.71 8.45
C SER A 639 -19.26 -52.89 9.71
N THR A 640 -19.68 -51.63 9.53
CA THR A 640 -20.09 -50.76 10.64
C THR A 640 -21.32 -51.31 11.38
N ILE A 641 -22.32 -51.78 10.63
CA ILE A 641 -23.55 -52.37 11.19
C ILE A 641 -23.24 -53.65 11.97
N GLU A 642 -22.40 -54.53 11.42
CA GLU A 642 -21.98 -55.77 12.09
C GLU A 642 -21.25 -55.48 13.41
N LEU A 643 -20.38 -54.47 13.43
CA LEU A 643 -19.67 -54.04 14.63
C LEU A 643 -20.64 -53.51 15.70
N ASN A 644 -21.61 -52.67 15.30
CA ASN A 644 -22.64 -52.14 16.21
C ASN A 644 -23.57 -53.25 16.73
N MET A 645 -23.91 -54.25 15.91
CA MET A 645 -24.69 -55.42 16.35
C MET A 645 -23.91 -56.28 17.35
N SER A 646 -22.64 -56.55 17.09
CA SER A 646 -21.77 -57.30 17.99
C SER A 646 -21.63 -56.60 19.35
N TYR A 647 -21.41 -55.28 19.32
CA TYR A 647 -21.39 -54.44 20.52
C TYR A 647 -22.71 -54.51 21.30
N LEU A 648 -23.85 -54.45 20.61
CA LEU A 648 -25.16 -54.52 21.24
C LEU A 648 -25.42 -55.87 21.93
N GLU A 649 -25.03 -57.00 21.32
CA GLU A 649 -25.13 -58.31 21.96
C GLU A 649 -24.19 -58.41 23.17
N GLU A 650 -22.98 -57.86 23.10
CA GLU A 650 -22.07 -57.80 24.25
C GLU A 650 -22.69 -57.03 25.43
N GLN A 651 -23.34 -55.88 25.16
CA GLN A 651 -24.03 -55.11 26.20
C GLN A 651 -25.22 -55.87 26.79
N LYS A 652 -25.98 -56.61 25.97
CA LYS A 652 -27.08 -57.47 26.44
C LYS A 652 -26.58 -58.62 27.32
N ASP A 653 -25.44 -59.21 27.01
CA ASP A 653 -24.86 -60.26 27.84
C ASP A 653 -24.31 -59.70 29.16
N LYS A 654 -23.64 -58.53 29.13
CA LYS A 654 -23.24 -57.82 30.36
C LYS A 654 -24.46 -57.44 31.21
N ALA A 655 -25.56 -57.03 30.58
CA ALA A 655 -26.83 -56.74 31.25
C ALA A 655 -27.42 -57.97 31.94
N ARG A 656 -27.50 -59.12 31.25
CA ARG A 656 -27.99 -60.39 31.80
C ARG A 656 -27.18 -60.87 33.00
N ARG A 657 -25.86 -60.67 33.00
CA ARG A 657 -24.98 -61.01 34.14
C ARG A 657 -25.28 -60.15 35.38
N PHE A 658 -25.59 -58.87 35.20
CA PHE A 658 -25.91 -57.94 36.29
C PHE A 658 -27.33 -58.09 36.84
N ARG A 659 -28.29 -58.55 36.03
CA ARG A 659 -29.69 -58.78 36.41
C ARG A 659 -29.90 -60.09 37.19
N ARG A 660 -28.94 -61.02 37.17
CA ARG A 660 -29.01 -62.23 38.01
C ARG A 660 -28.98 -61.82 39.49
N PRO A 661 -29.91 -62.33 40.32
CA PRO A 661 -29.88 -62.04 41.76
C PRO A 661 -28.51 -62.48 42.29
N ARG A 662 -27.80 -61.56 42.97
CA ARG A 662 -26.70 -61.98 43.85
C ARG A 662 -27.34 -62.89 44.89
N ARG A 663 -27.05 -64.19 44.79
CA ARG A 663 -27.41 -65.17 45.81
C ARG A 663 -26.80 -64.77 47.14
#